data_AF-A0A7U2F9F4-F1
#
_entry.id   AF-A0A7U2F9F4-F1
#
_cell.length_a   1.000
_cell.length_b   1.000
_cell.length_c   1.000
_cell.angle_alpha   90.00
_cell.angle_beta   90.00
_cell.angle_gamma   90.00
#
_symmetry.space_group_name_H-M   'P 1'
#
loop_
_entity.id
_entity.type
_entity.pdbx_description
1 polymer ?
#
loop_
_entity_poly.entity_id
_entity_poly.type
_entity_poly.pdbx_seq_one_letter_code
_entity_poly.pdbx_strand_id
1 'polypeptide(L)'
;MAQPLSEADILFPHLANNPNFSSTLSSLKRSALSIHNRLTSIISDSEFVASVSEAYRLPLVANERCGSWYIPLERKAEGVYFKSTDGHMSQWGFSLRRLNLQLLDVVQNHGGAVVVDSTRRGKSMPDALSKTIPIWCCVINRAVFGAEGQYAMYTPPQAVSSSEHAQIASRIDGFVAHFLDICNPKIPELRKKLQKPLRPIWITQQSSLPESPPAYTDFHPIVLCTASRRVQGAEASEGGYIQGAADDHEAWSHGLTPPVFWKHKALLMSTSEEDAPDVVAKLLEEESQNSTDSTATLVKPTTSLYISPSQNVDLNRFDVVVSCTPEPLSSASLKEARIKHYLPLKCQSGKLGSRDLRNELPVLQGFLSSLPAVSSLKVLVTCPTGKDLSVGTALAILCLHTDESGHIDLSTRRGAAEINKNFIKQRLSWITTSNPALNPSRTTLQSVNSVLLTTQDPKVMSLPIRARDALGDNGTAVSGISPEDTNTREKSNNDPPQGPSLPSIIFAALSSTPKWSFHRTLTSTLSSHPSGTVTGSATFTSCSLPPSFPPTLLYAEEGEFITDGGLKFNARRKYVYQLIDDAVVVKFFDDEKFPRAKVEDGVGKEGEGIGGMFVEMDTLVVKEASSGEVAAKNKEQHLCAEDLYSASWRFNKGMTGGEGPMWWEVRYDVKGPKKDYISSTRYERSV
;
A
#
# COMPACT_ATOMS: atom_id res chain seq x y z
N MET A 1 39.79 15.50 10.05
CA MET A 1 39.30 15.71 11.42
C MET A 1 37.92 15.06 11.49
N ALA A 2 37.74 14.08 12.38
CA ALA A 2 36.47 13.37 12.52
C ALA A 2 35.40 14.34 13.05
N GLN A 3 34.21 14.33 12.45
CA GLN A 3 33.07 15.09 12.95
C GLN A 3 32.75 14.67 14.39
N PRO A 4 32.44 15.61 15.29
CA PRO A 4 31.92 15.25 16.61
C PRO A 4 30.53 14.63 16.43
N LEU A 5 30.30 13.47 17.05
CA LEU A 5 29.01 12.79 17.08
C LEU A 5 27.93 13.75 17.60
N SER A 6 26.81 13.84 16.89
CA SER A 6 25.63 14.59 17.33
C SER A 6 24.60 13.65 17.96
N GLU A 7 23.71 14.17 18.82
CA GLU A 7 22.67 13.36 19.50
C GLU A 7 21.74 12.59 18.54
N ALA A 8 21.65 13.00 17.27
CA ALA A 8 20.88 12.30 16.23
C ALA A 8 21.57 11.02 15.72
N ASP A 9 22.88 10.86 15.95
CA ASP A 9 23.69 9.71 15.53
C ASP A 9 23.59 8.54 16.53
N ILE A 10 22.82 8.73 17.62
CA ILE A 10 22.57 7.73 18.67
C ILE A 10 21.08 7.40 18.67
N LEU A 11 20.68 6.59 17.71
CA LEU A 11 19.33 6.03 17.66
C LEU A 11 19.28 4.72 18.46
N PHE A 12 18.84 4.78 19.72
CA PHE A 12 18.13 3.66 20.33
C PHE A 12 16.66 3.70 19.96
N PRO A 13 16.03 2.55 19.68
CA PRO A 13 14.59 2.52 19.48
C PRO A 13 13.91 2.94 20.80
N HIS A 14 13.06 3.97 20.68
CA HIS A 14 12.18 4.55 21.70
C HIS A 14 12.73 5.72 22.53
N LEU A 15 12.78 6.87 21.86
CA LEU A 15 12.63 8.24 22.38
C LEU A 15 11.43 8.39 23.34
N ALA A 16 11.60 8.04 24.62
CA ALA A 16 10.63 8.40 25.64
C ALA A 16 11.39 8.66 26.95
N ASN A 17 11.52 9.94 27.36
CA ASN A 17 11.53 10.39 28.75
C ASN A 17 11.84 11.90 28.88
N ASN A 18 10.99 12.73 28.27
CA ASN A 18 10.72 14.05 28.82
C ASN A 18 9.27 14.40 28.43
N PRO A 19 8.31 14.54 29.37
CA PRO A 19 6.93 14.84 29.01
C PRO A 19 6.79 16.19 28.30
N ASN A 20 7.67 17.16 28.56
CA ASN A 20 7.75 18.40 27.78
C ASN A 20 8.50 18.22 26.47
N PHE A 21 9.62 17.48 26.42
CA PHE A 21 10.42 17.36 25.20
C PHE A 21 9.84 16.37 24.18
N SER A 22 9.16 15.30 24.60
CA SER A 22 8.50 14.32 23.72
C SER A 22 7.17 14.85 23.20
N SER A 23 6.37 15.54 24.02
CA SER A 23 5.22 16.31 23.53
C SER A 23 5.67 17.46 22.63
N THR A 24 6.77 18.14 22.96
CA THR A 24 7.36 19.16 22.10
C THR A 24 7.95 18.55 20.84
N LEU A 25 8.60 17.39 20.84
CA LEU A 25 9.14 16.72 19.64
C LEU A 25 8.05 16.09 18.77
N SER A 26 7.00 15.54 19.38
CA SER A 26 5.84 15.02 18.64
C SER A 26 4.97 16.16 18.13
N SER A 27 4.85 17.27 18.87
CA SER A 27 4.26 18.53 18.40
C SER A 27 5.13 19.18 17.32
N LEU A 28 6.46 19.20 17.45
CA LEU A 28 7.40 19.69 16.44
C LEU A 28 7.41 18.78 15.21
N LYS A 29 7.28 17.46 15.35
CA LYS A 29 7.12 16.51 14.22
C LYS A 29 5.75 16.63 13.57
N ARG A 30 4.68 16.86 14.36
CA ARG A 30 3.31 17.07 13.87
C ARG A 30 3.19 18.41 13.15
N SER A 31 3.84 19.45 13.67
CA SER A 31 4.01 20.76 13.04
C SER A 31 4.89 20.64 11.79
N ALA A 32 6.04 19.97 11.85
CA ALA A 32 6.91 19.76 10.68
C ALA A 32 6.24 18.97 9.55
N LEU A 33 5.24 18.15 9.84
CA LEU A 33 4.45 17.40 8.86
C LEU A 33 3.02 17.91 8.68
N SER A 34 2.75 19.15 9.11
CA SER A 34 1.44 19.78 9.05
C SER A 34 0.93 19.92 7.61
N ILE A 35 -0.39 20.07 7.46
CA ILE A 35 -1.01 20.38 6.17
C ILE A 35 -0.34 21.63 5.57
N HIS A 36 -0.12 22.67 6.39
CA HIS A 36 0.47 23.92 5.94
C HIS A 36 1.89 23.73 5.38
N ASN A 37 2.74 22.99 6.09
CA ASN A 37 4.10 22.70 5.63
C ASN A 37 4.11 21.85 4.35
N ARG A 38 3.16 20.93 4.20
CA ARG A 38 2.99 20.14 2.97
C ARG A 38 2.56 21.00 1.79
N LEU A 39 1.56 21.84 1.97
CA LEU A 39 1.08 22.74 0.93
C LEU A 39 2.15 23.77 0.55
N THR A 40 2.88 24.33 1.53
CA THR A 40 4.02 25.23 1.29
C THR A 40 5.11 24.55 0.46
N SER A 41 5.47 23.32 0.82
CA SER A 41 6.46 22.52 0.08
C SER A 41 6.00 22.23 -1.34
N ILE A 42 4.71 21.90 -1.53
CA ILE A 42 4.12 21.70 -2.86
C ILE A 42 4.18 22.97 -3.70
N ILE A 43 3.88 24.14 -3.12
CA ILE A 43 3.96 25.43 -3.82
C ILE A 43 5.39 25.72 -4.27
N SER A 44 6.36 25.58 -3.37
CA SER A 44 7.78 25.82 -3.69
C SER A 44 8.27 24.86 -4.77
N ASP A 45 7.97 23.56 -4.65
CA ASP A 45 8.36 22.57 -5.66
C ASP A 45 7.66 22.81 -7.02
N SER A 46 6.46 23.39 -7.01
CA SER A 46 5.72 23.74 -8.23
C SER A 46 6.40 24.86 -9.04
N GLU A 47 7.07 25.80 -8.37
CA GLU A 47 7.87 26.85 -9.02
C GLU A 47 9.06 26.25 -9.78
N PHE A 48 9.73 25.26 -9.19
CA PHE A 48 10.77 24.52 -9.89
C PHE A 48 10.21 23.78 -11.10
N VAL A 49 9.11 23.03 -10.93
CA VAL A 49 8.43 22.33 -12.03
C VAL A 49 8.06 23.31 -13.15
N ALA A 50 7.65 24.53 -12.80
CA ALA A 50 7.38 25.59 -13.75
C ALA A 50 8.59 25.96 -14.60
N SER A 51 9.72 26.19 -13.94
CA SER A 51 10.98 26.55 -14.59
C SER A 51 11.48 25.45 -15.53
N VAL A 52 11.29 24.17 -15.19
CA VAL A 52 11.63 23.04 -16.07
C VAL A 52 10.79 23.07 -17.35
N SER A 53 9.48 23.27 -17.23
CA SER A 53 8.60 23.38 -18.40
C SER A 53 8.97 24.56 -19.31
N GLU A 54 9.35 25.69 -18.73
CA GLU A 54 9.79 26.88 -19.47
C GLU A 54 11.15 26.66 -20.16
N ALA A 55 12.13 26.16 -19.43
CA ALA A 55 13.48 25.92 -19.94
C ALA A 55 13.52 24.92 -21.11
N TYR A 56 12.65 23.89 -21.07
CA TYR A 56 12.51 22.93 -22.16
C TYR A 56 11.44 23.33 -23.19
N ARG A 57 10.59 24.30 -22.88
CA ARG A 57 9.40 24.68 -23.67
C ARG A 57 8.49 23.50 -23.99
N LEU A 58 8.23 22.66 -22.99
CA LEU A 58 7.43 21.44 -23.12
C LEU A 58 6.24 21.44 -22.14
N PRO A 59 5.10 20.84 -22.53
CA PRO A 59 3.92 20.78 -21.68
C PRO A 59 4.13 19.91 -20.44
N LEU A 60 3.47 20.28 -19.33
CA LEU A 60 3.49 19.53 -18.08
C LEU A 60 2.46 18.40 -18.10
N VAL A 61 2.94 17.19 -17.85
CA VAL A 61 2.14 15.98 -17.72
C VAL A 61 2.28 15.45 -16.30
N ALA A 62 1.16 15.29 -15.61
CA ALA A 62 1.16 14.81 -14.23
C ALA A 62 1.23 13.29 -14.18
N ASN A 63 2.18 12.70 -13.45
CA ASN A 63 1.98 11.33 -12.96
C ASN A 63 0.96 11.37 -11.81
N GLU A 64 -0.26 10.91 -12.04
CA GLU A 64 -1.45 11.04 -11.15
C GLU A 64 -1.28 10.40 -9.76
N ARG A 65 -0.16 9.74 -9.50
CA ARG A 65 0.23 9.30 -8.15
C ARG A 65 0.40 10.50 -7.21
N CYS A 66 1.12 11.54 -7.65
CA CYS A 66 1.32 12.76 -6.88
C CYS A 66 1.64 14.00 -7.72
N GLY A 67 2.04 13.84 -8.99
CA GLY A 67 2.47 14.93 -9.88
C GLY A 67 1.45 16.05 -10.04
N SER A 68 0.15 15.73 -9.99
CA SER A 68 -0.94 16.72 -10.09
C SER A 68 -0.92 17.76 -8.97
N TRP A 69 -0.34 17.44 -7.81
CA TRP A 69 -0.18 18.41 -6.73
C TRP A 69 0.82 19.51 -7.08
N TYR A 70 1.85 19.20 -7.86
CA TYR A 70 2.94 20.14 -8.19
C TYR A 70 2.70 20.91 -9.50
N ILE A 71 1.58 20.68 -10.19
CA ILE A 71 1.24 21.36 -11.45
C ILE A 71 -0.04 22.19 -11.23
N PRO A 72 0.01 23.53 -11.36
CA PRO A 72 -1.18 24.37 -11.32
C PRO A 72 -2.19 23.97 -12.41
N LEU A 73 -3.48 24.13 -12.14
CA LEU A 73 -4.57 23.61 -12.99
C LEU A 73 -4.47 24.08 -14.44
N GLU A 74 -4.20 25.36 -14.64
CA GLU A 74 -4.09 26.03 -15.92
C GLU A 74 -2.84 25.61 -16.74
N ARG A 75 -1.90 24.91 -16.11
CA ARG A 75 -0.64 24.47 -16.75
C ARG A 75 -0.57 22.98 -17.01
N LYS A 76 -1.50 22.19 -16.47
CA LYS A 76 -1.56 20.75 -16.68
C LYS A 76 -2.10 20.43 -18.06
N ALA A 77 -1.27 19.81 -18.90
CA ALA A 77 -1.67 19.41 -20.25
C ALA A 77 -2.37 18.04 -20.27
N GLU A 78 -1.89 17.08 -19.47
CA GLU A 78 -2.42 15.70 -19.45
C GLU A 78 -2.04 14.98 -18.15
N GLY A 79 -2.71 13.84 -17.87
CA GLY A 79 -2.38 12.89 -16.81
C GLY A 79 -1.84 11.56 -17.35
N VAL A 80 -0.91 10.95 -16.61
CA VAL A 80 -0.42 9.57 -16.80
C VAL A 80 -0.40 8.84 -15.46
N TYR A 81 -0.34 7.51 -15.47
CA TYR A 81 -0.32 6.69 -14.25
C TYR A 81 0.81 5.66 -14.32
N PHE A 82 2.04 6.10 -14.04
CA PHE A 82 3.21 5.24 -13.89
C PHE A 82 3.39 4.87 -12.43
N LYS A 83 3.47 3.58 -12.11
CA LYS A 83 3.60 3.12 -10.73
C LYS A 83 5.04 2.72 -10.43
N SER A 84 5.61 3.29 -9.37
CA SER A 84 6.96 2.99 -8.88
C SER A 84 7.23 1.50 -8.66
N THR A 85 6.23 0.72 -8.24
CA THR A 85 6.37 -0.73 -8.03
C THR A 85 6.77 -1.49 -9.29
N ASP A 86 6.41 -0.97 -10.47
CA ASP A 86 6.77 -1.58 -11.75
C ASP A 86 8.27 -1.36 -12.07
N GLY A 87 8.95 -0.47 -11.33
CA GLY A 87 10.39 -0.23 -11.41
C GLY A 87 11.20 -0.79 -10.23
N HIS A 88 10.57 -1.46 -9.26
CA HIS A 88 11.29 -2.02 -8.12
C HIS A 88 12.24 -3.16 -8.53
N MET A 89 13.34 -3.30 -7.79
CA MET A 89 14.29 -4.39 -7.93
C MET A 89 13.57 -5.75 -7.98
N SER A 90 13.98 -6.62 -8.89
CA SER A 90 13.40 -7.95 -9.14
C SER A 90 11.95 -7.98 -9.64
N GLN A 91 11.22 -6.86 -9.65
CA GLN A 91 9.86 -6.76 -10.15
C GLN A 91 9.79 -6.26 -11.60
N TRP A 92 10.71 -5.38 -12.01
CA TRP A 92 10.73 -4.61 -13.28
C TRP A 92 9.73 -5.10 -14.32
N GLY A 93 8.75 -4.27 -14.65
CA GLY A 93 7.62 -4.69 -15.47
C GLY A 93 7.07 -3.59 -16.35
N PHE A 94 6.50 -4.01 -17.47
CA PHE A 94 5.67 -3.17 -18.33
C PHE A 94 4.18 -3.43 -18.03
N SER A 95 3.43 -2.39 -17.71
CA SER A 95 2.03 -2.54 -17.31
C SER A 95 1.10 -2.69 -18.51
N LEU A 96 0.60 -3.90 -18.76
CA LEU A 96 -0.41 -4.17 -19.79
C LEU A 96 -1.82 -3.59 -19.46
N ARG A 97 -1.98 -2.98 -18.28
CA ARG A 97 -3.23 -2.34 -17.84
C ARG A 97 -3.17 -0.83 -17.85
N ARG A 98 -1.98 -0.24 -17.66
CA ARG A 98 -1.76 1.20 -17.58
C ARG A 98 -0.79 1.56 -18.70
N LEU A 99 -1.34 1.59 -19.91
CA LEU A 99 -0.53 1.73 -21.11
C LEU A 99 -0.03 3.17 -21.33
N ASN A 100 -0.66 4.17 -20.71
CA ASN A 100 -0.26 5.59 -20.79
C ASN A 100 -0.10 6.12 -22.23
N LEU A 101 -0.88 5.59 -23.19
CA LEU A 101 -0.75 5.94 -24.62
C LEU A 101 -1.17 7.38 -24.91
N GLN A 102 -1.98 8.00 -24.06
CA GLN A 102 -2.34 9.42 -24.15
C GLN A 102 -1.12 10.35 -24.06
N LEU A 103 0.00 9.90 -23.46
CA LEU A 103 1.26 10.66 -23.51
C LEU A 103 1.74 10.86 -24.95
N LEU A 104 1.44 9.93 -25.87
CA LEU A 104 1.81 10.07 -27.28
C LEU A 104 1.01 11.16 -27.98
N ASP A 105 -0.21 11.47 -27.53
CA ASP A 105 -0.98 12.60 -28.06
C ASP A 105 -0.32 13.94 -27.69
N VAL A 106 0.21 14.05 -26.47
CA VAL A 106 0.99 15.21 -26.03
C VAL A 106 2.27 15.35 -26.86
N VAL A 107 3.00 14.26 -27.03
CA VAL A 107 4.26 14.23 -27.82
C VAL A 107 4.01 14.56 -29.29
N GLN A 108 2.93 14.05 -29.89
CA GLN A 108 2.55 14.37 -31.27
C GLN A 108 2.36 15.88 -31.45
N ASN A 109 1.70 16.54 -30.50
CA ASN A 109 1.32 17.95 -30.61
C ASN A 109 2.46 18.91 -30.24
N HIS A 110 3.36 18.52 -29.34
CA HIS A 110 4.38 19.42 -28.76
C HIS A 110 5.82 18.96 -28.97
N GLY A 111 6.04 17.81 -29.59
CA GLY A 111 7.37 17.25 -29.85
C GLY A 111 8.06 16.65 -28.63
N GLY A 112 7.42 16.61 -27.46
CA GLY A 112 7.95 16.07 -26.20
C GLY A 112 7.01 16.33 -25.02
N ALA A 113 7.44 16.00 -23.81
CA ALA A 113 6.67 16.28 -22.59
C ALA A 113 7.57 16.37 -21.34
N VAL A 114 7.11 17.10 -20.32
CA VAL A 114 7.68 17.04 -18.97
C VAL A 114 6.75 16.21 -18.08
N VAL A 115 7.18 15.02 -17.67
CA VAL A 115 6.43 14.16 -16.75
C VAL A 115 6.89 14.44 -15.31
N VAL A 116 5.94 14.86 -14.46
CA VAL A 116 6.21 15.29 -13.09
C VAL A 116 5.80 14.21 -12.10
N ASP A 117 6.71 13.87 -11.19
CA ASP A 117 6.48 12.99 -10.05
C ASP A 117 7.36 13.41 -8.86
N SER A 118 7.12 12.85 -7.69
CA SER A 118 7.94 13.11 -6.50
C SER A 118 8.21 11.83 -5.72
N THR A 119 9.13 11.89 -4.76
CA THR A 119 9.41 10.76 -3.86
C THR A 119 9.86 11.25 -2.51
N ARG A 120 9.48 10.53 -1.45
CA ARG A 120 9.94 10.75 -0.08
C ARG A 120 11.27 10.01 0.21
N ARG A 121 11.77 10.18 1.45
CA ARG A 121 12.81 9.34 2.10
C ARG A 121 14.21 9.40 1.47
N GLY A 122 14.76 10.59 1.27
CA GLY A 122 16.17 10.77 0.91
C GLY A 122 16.59 10.16 -0.45
N LYS A 123 15.64 9.61 -1.22
CA LYS A 123 15.84 9.24 -2.63
C LYS A 123 15.95 10.52 -3.45
N SER A 124 16.85 10.54 -4.44
CA SER A 124 16.96 11.66 -5.39
C SER A 124 15.86 11.65 -6.45
N MET A 125 15.24 10.49 -6.70
CA MET A 125 14.28 10.29 -7.78
C MET A 125 13.39 9.07 -7.50
N PRO A 126 12.08 9.11 -7.82
CA PRO A 126 11.20 7.95 -7.74
C PRO A 126 11.57 6.88 -8.77
N ASP A 127 11.32 5.61 -8.41
CA ASP A 127 11.51 4.46 -9.31
C ASP A 127 10.62 4.54 -10.58
N ALA A 128 9.52 5.28 -10.50
CA ALA A 128 8.66 5.58 -11.66
C ALA A 128 9.43 6.35 -12.75
N LEU A 129 10.23 7.35 -12.36
CA LEU A 129 11.02 8.16 -13.28
C LEU A 129 12.36 7.47 -13.64
N SER A 130 13.01 6.80 -12.69
CA SER A 130 14.34 6.20 -12.95
C SER A 130 14.26 4.92 -13.77
N LYS A 131 13.17 4.15 -13.68
CA LYS A 131 13.03 2.81 -14.29
C LYS A 131 11.72 2.58 -15.02
N THR A 132 10.56 2.85 -14.42
CA THR A 132 9.26 2.50 -15.04
C THR A 132 9.01 3.22 -16.36
N ILE A 133 9.16 4.55 -16.42
CA ILE A 133 8.97 5.31 -17.67
C ILE A 133 10.06 4.99 -18.69
N PRO A 134 11.33 4.81 -18.32
CA PRO A 134 12.34 4.36 -19.28
C PRO A 134 12.09 2.96 -19.87
N ILE A 135 11.60 2.00 -19.07
CA ILE A 135 11.10 0.70 -19.58
C ILE A 135 10.00 0.96 -20.62
N TRP A 136 9.02 1.79 -20.26
CA TRP A 136 7.90 2.12 -21.14
C TRP A 136 8.35 2.75 -22.46
N CYS A 137 9.24 3.77 -22.42
CA CYS A 137 9.77 4.41 -23.62
C CYS A 137 10.46 3.39 -24.54
N CYS A 138 11.27 2.49 -23.98
CA CYS A 138 11.97 1.47 -24.74
C CYS A 138 11.00 0.48 -25.41
N VAL A 139 9.98 0.00 -24.67
CA VAL A 139 8.95 -0.91 -25.19
C VAL A 139 8.15 -0.25 -26.31
N ILE A 140 7.70 1.00 -26.12
CA ILE A 140 6.96 1.74 -27.15
C ILE A 140 7.83 1.98 -28.38
N ASN A 141 9.09 2.37 -28.22
CA ASN A 141 10.01 2.56 -29.34
C ASN A 141 10.17 1.28 -30.15
N ARG A 142 10.48 0.14 -29.51
CA ARG A 142 10.65 -1.14 -30.21
C ARG A 142 9.35 -1.62 -30.87
N ALA A 143 8.21 -1.41 -30.22
CA ALA A 143 6.91 -1.80 -30.77
C ALA A 143 6.51 -0.95 -31.99
N VAL A 144 6.78 0.36 -31.97
CA VAL A 144 6.37 1.29 -33.04
C VAL A 144 7.36 1.31 -34.21
N PHE A 145 8.65 1.19 -33.95
CA PHE A 145 9.72 1.34 -34.95
C PHE A 145 10.40 0.03 -35.35
N GLY A 146 10.11 -1.09 -34.67
CA GLY A 146 10.73 -2.39 -34.93
C GLY A 146 11.83 -2.75 -33.92
N ALA A 147 12.08 -4.06 -33.81
CA ALA A 147 12.84 -4.67 -32.72
C ALA A 147 14.34 -4.95 -33.00
N GLU A 148 14.87 -4.61 -34.19
CA GLU A 148 16.27 -4.93 -34.53
C GLU A 148 17.28 -4.04 -33.79
N GLY A 149 17.43 -4.20 -32.47
CA GLY A 149 18.56 -3.71 -31.66
C GLY A 149 18.80 -2.19 -31.59
N GLN A 150 18.09 -1.38 -32.38
CA GLN A 150 18.38 0.04 -32.59
C GLN A 150 17.94 0.95 -31.44
N TYR A 151 16.93 0.53 -30.66
CA TYR A 151 16.39 1.33 -29.56
C TYR A 151 16.78 0.71 -28.21
N ALA A 152 17.95 1.13 -27.72
CA ALA A 152 18.45 0.73 -26.41
C ALA A 152 17.60 1.34 -25.28
N MET A 153 17.59 0.65 -24.14
CA MET A 153 17.03 1.19 -22.91
C MET A 153 17.95 2.30 -22.38
N TYR A 154 17.37 3.35 -21.81
CA TYR A 154 18.12 4.40 -21.11
C TYR A 154 17.79 4.35 -19.63
N THR A 155 18.76 4.51 -18.74
CA THR A 155 18.54 4.66 -17.29
C THR A 155 19.51 5.69 -16.71
N PRO A 156 19.16 6.39 -15.63
CA PRO A 156 20.05 7.35 -14.98
C PRO A 156 21.15 6.61 -14.19
N PRO A 157 22.44 6.72 -14.55
CA PRO A 157 23.52 5.97 -13.87
C PRO A 157 23.66 6.29 -12.37
N GLN A 158 23.23 7.48 -11.96
CA GLN A 158 23.24 7.93 -10.57
C GLN A 158 22.19 7.24 -9.69
N ALA A 159 21.19 6.58 -10.29
CA ALA A 159 20.12 5.90 -9.54
C ALA A 159 19.93 4.43 -9.94
N VAL A 160 20.49 4.00 -11.08
CA VAL A 160 20.39 2.63 -11.59
C VAL A 160 21.78 2.14 -11.94
N SER A 161 22.25 1.10 -11.23
CA SER A 161 23.55 0.49 -11.50
C SER A 161 23.61 -0.18 -12.86
N SER A 162 24.80 -0.34 -13.45
CA SER A 162 24.98 -1.06 -14.73
C SER A 162 24.46 -2.51 -14.68
N SER A 163 24.56 -3.17 -13.52
CA SER A 163 24.03 -4.52 -13.33
C SER A 163 22.49 -4.53 -13.34
N GLU A 164 21.85 -3.60 -12.62
CA GLU A 164 20.39 -3.46 -12.64
C GLU A 164 19.91 -3.10 -14.05
N HIS A 165 20.58 -2.16 -14.73
CA HIS A 165 20.29 -1.82 -16.12
C HIS A 165 20.30 -3.05 -17.04
N ALA A 166 21.35 -3.87 -16.99
CA ALA A 166 21.47 -5.06 -17.82
C ALA A 166 20.34 -6.09 -17.54
N GLN A 167 19.95 -6.25 -16.27
CA GLN A 167 18.84 -7.12 -15.88
C GLN A 167 17.48 -6.62 -16.34
N ILE A 168 17.28 -5.31 -16.42
CA ILE A 168 16.05 -4.73 -16.99
C ILE A 168 16.05 -4.90 -18.51
N ALA A 169 17.18 -4.56 -19.15
CA ALA A 169 17.34 -4.62 -20.60
C ALA A 169 17.04 -6.02 -21.16
N SER A 170 17.47 -7.09 -20.46
CA SER A 170 17.20 -8.47 -20.86
C SER A 170 15.73 -8.89 -20.82
N ARG A 171 14.86 -8.10 -20.17
CA ARG A 171 13.41 -8.35 -20.07
C ARG A 171 12.59 -7.57 -21.10
N ILE A 172 13.18 -6.57 -21.76
CA ILE A 172 12.46 -5.65 -22.66
C ILE A 172 11.78 -6.42 -23.80
N ASP A 173 12.45 -7.37 -24.44
CA ASP A 173 11.86 -8.09 -25.58
C ASP A 173 10.63 -8.90 -25.19
N GLY A 174 10.63 -9.49 -24.00
CA GLY A 174 9.43 -10.14 -23.44
C GLY A 174 8.29 -9.15 -23.20
N PHE A 175 8.59 -7.93 -22.77
CA PHE A 175 7.58 -6.88 -22.61
C PHE A 175 7.01 -6.39 -23.95
N VAL A 176 7.86 -6.25 -24.98
CA VAL A 176 7.44 -5.90 -26.34
C VAL A 176 6.52 -6.98 -26.89
N ALA A 177 6.91 -8.26 -26.79
CA ALA A 177 6.07 -9.38 -27.22
C ALA A 177 4.71 -9.37 -26.50
N HIS A 178 4.71 -9.27 -25.17
CA HIS A 178 3.45 -9.20 -24.42
C HIS A 178 2.59 -7.99 -24.80
N PHE A 179 3.17 -6.82 -25.06
CA PHE A 179 2.41 -5.65 -25.49
C PHE A 179 1.76 -5.88 -26.85
N LEU A 180 2.51 -6.41 -27.82
CA LEU A 180 2.00 -6.72 -29.16
C LEU A 180 0.93 -7.82 -29.12
N ASP A 181 1.19 -8.93 -28.44
CA ASP A 181 0.33 -10.12 -28.46
C ASP A 181 -0.94 -9.96 -27.61
N ILE A 182 -0.84 -9.30 -26.46
CA ILE A 182 -1.97 -9.20 -25.50
C ILE A 182 -2.77 -7.93 -25.71
N CYS A 183 -2.11 -6.79 -25.91
CA CYS A 183 -2.82 -5.52 -26.06
C CYS A 183 -3.27 -5.29 -27.51
N ASN A 184 -2.65 -5.96 -28.49
CA ASN A 184 -2.90 -5.82 -29.92
C ASN A 184 -3.04 -4.33 -30.34
N PRO A 185 -2.03 -3.49 -30.05
CA PRO A 185 -2.09 -2.07 -30.33
C PRO A 185 -2.16 -1.81 -31.83
N LYS A 186 -2.89 -0.78 -32.24
CA LYS A 186 -2.91 -0.32 -33.64
C LYS A 186 -1.60 0.39 -33.99
N ILE A 187 -0.54 -0.37 -34.26
CA ILE A 187 0.81 0.14 -34.55
C ILE A 187 0.83 1.24 -35.63
N PRO A 188 0.09 1.14 -36.76
CA PRO A 188 0.07 2.21 -37.75
C PRO A 188 -0.47 3.54 -37.22
N GLU A 189 -1.44 3.51 -36.31
CA GLU A 189 -1.95 4.72 -35.66
C GLU A 189 -0.91 5.28 -34.67
N LEU A 190 -0.27 4.44 -33.88
CA LEU A 190 0.81 4.86 -32.98
C LEU A 190 2.00 5.46 -33.74
N ARG A 191 2.36 4.88 -34.89
CA ARG A 191 3.43 5.39 -35.77
C ARG A 191 3.10 6.76 -36.35
N LYS A 192 1.82 7.07 -36.60
CA LYS A 192 1.38 8.41 -37.01
C LYS A 192 1.57 9.43 -35.89
N LYS A 193 1.31 9.05 -34.63
CA LYS A 193 1.52 9.93 -33.47
C LYS A 193 3.00 10.13 -33.15
N LEU A 194 3.78 9.06 -33.26
CA LEU A 194 5.18 9.03 -32.84
C LEU A 194 6.12 8.92 -34.05
N GLN A 195 6.62 10.07 -34.49
CA GLN A 195 7.46 10.15 -35.70
C GLN A 195 8.94 9.82 -35.42
N LYS A 196 9.42 10.09 -34.20
CA LYS A 196 10.78 9.80 -33.72
C LYS A 196 10.74 8.95 -32.44
N PRO A 197 11.79 8.22 -32.08
CA PRO A 197 11.81 7.50 -30.81
C PRO A 197 11.71 8.45 -29.61
N LEU A 198 11.14 7.96 -28.52
CA LEU A 198 11.10 8.63 -27.23
C LEU A 198 12.45 8.49 -26.52
N ARG A 199 12.92 9.56 -25.87
CA ARG A 199 14.13 9.50 -25.04
C ARG A 199 13.91 10.15 -23.67
N PRO A 200 14.05 9.40 -22.57
CA PRO A 200 14.03 9.95 -21.22
C PRO A 200 15.20 10.92 -20.97
N ILE A 201 14.91 12.02 -20.27
CA ILE A 201 15.90 12.98 -19.73
C ILE A 201 15.54 13.24 -18.27
N TRP A 202 16.45 13.04 -17.33
CA TRP A 202 16.14 13.17 -15.90
C TRP A 202 16.53 14.53 -15.34
N ILE A 203 15.58 15.20 -14.70
CA ILE A 203 15.77 16.52 -14.09
C ILE A 203 15.35 16.48 -12.64
N THR A 204 16.21 17.01 -11.79
CA THR A 204 16.00 17.17 -10.34
C THR A 204 16.30 18.62 -9.96
N GLN A 205 15.94 19.06 -8.76
CA GLN A 205 16.29 20.42 -8.30
C GLN A 205 17.80 20.70 -8.23
N GLN A 206 18.66 19.67 -8.31
CA GLN A 206 20.12 19.84 -8.37
C GLN A 206 20.64 19.95 -9.81
N SER A 207 19.79 19.73 -10.81
CA SER A 207 20.15 19.79 -12.22
C SER A 207 20.24 21.25 -12.66
N SER A 208 21.24 21.58 -13.48
CA SER A 208 21.25 22.84 -14.22
C SER A 208 20.20 22.78 -15.34
N LEU A 209 19.40 23.83 -15.45
CA LEU A 209 18.44 23.98 -16.55
C LEU A 209 19.11 24.66 -17.75
N PRO A 210 18.74 24.30 -18.98
CA PRO A 210 19.30 24.94 -20.17
C PRO A 210 18.89 26.41 -20.25
N GLU A 211 19.81 27.28 -20.68
CA GLU A 211 19.54 28.72 -20.85
C GLU A 211 18.56 29.00 -22.01
N SER A 212 18.50 28.10 -22.98
CA SER A 212 17.57 28.16 -24.12
C SER A 212 17.00 26.77 -24.43
N PRO A 213 15.74 26.67 -24.90
CA PRO A 213 15.11 25.39 -25.24
C PRO A 213 15.96 24.54 -26.19
N PRO A 214 16.41 23.34 -25.77
CA PRO A 214 17.23 22.49 -26.62
C PRO A 214 16.46 21.95 -27.83
N ALA A 215 17.13 21.87 -28.98
CA ALA A 215 16.58 21.24 -30.17
C ALA A 215 16.95 19.74 -30.21
N TYR A 216 15.95 18.87 -30.37
CA TYR A 216 16.14 17.43 -30.48
C TYR A 216 15.74 16.94 -31.88
N THR A 217 16.74 16.67 -32.72
CA THR A 217 16.52 16.25 -34.12
C THR A 217 16.16 14.78 -34.24
N ASP A 218 16.69 13.93 -33.37
CA ASP A 218 16.65 12.47 -33.57
C ASP A 218 15.62 11.76 -32.68
N PHE A 219 15.07 12.45 -31.69
CA PHE A 219 14.15 11.87 -30.71
C PHE A 219 13.18 12.90 -30.14
N HIS A 220 12.09 12.43 -29.54
CA HIS A 220 11.20 13.23 -28.72
C HIS A 220 11.63 13.15 -27.24
N PRO A 221 12.00 14.26 -26.59
CA PRO A 221 12.38 14.25 -25.18
C PRO A 221 11.16 13.97 -24.28
N ILE A 222 11.33 13.03 -23.37
CA ILE A 222 10.46 12.85 -22.22
C ILE A 222 11.25 13.30 -20.99
N VAL A 223 11.07 14.55 -20.59
CA VAL A 223 11.75 15.14 -19.43
C VAL A 223 11.08 14.64 -18.16
N LEU A 224 11.79 13.83 -17.39
CA LEU A 224 11.36 13.19 -16.16
C LEU A 224 11.76 14.08 -14.99
N CYS A 225 10.84 14.90 -14.54
CA CYS A 225 11.06 15.92 -13.52
C CYS A 225 10.70 15.38 -12.13
N THR A 226 11.71 15.16 -11.29
CA THR A 226 11.50 14.98 -9.84
C THR A 226 11.20 16.35 -9.25
N ALA A 227 9.95 16.57 -8.82
CA ALA A 227 9.49 17.88 -8.33
C ALA A 227 10.26 18.33 -7.10
N SER A 228 10.40 17.46 -6.10
CA SER A 228 10.99 17.81 -4.80
C SER A 228 12.51 17.72 -4.77
N ARG A 229 13.15 18.64 -4.04
CA ARG A 229 14.58 18.51 -3.72
C ARG A 229 14.82 17.35 -2.77
N ARG A 230 16.01 16.75 -2.89
CA ARG A 230 16.48 15.70 -1.98
C ARG A 230 16.90 16.34 -0.65
N VAL A 231 16.32 15.87 0.44
CA VAL A 231 16.74 16.19 1.81
C VAL A 231 17.77 15.15 2.26
N GLN A 232 18.95 15.61 2.67
CA GLN A 232 20.02 14.75 3.21
C GLN A 232 19.94 14.78 4.75
N GLY A 233 19.02 14.02 5.34
CA GLY A 233 18.83 14.00 6.80
C GLY A 233 17.36 13.82 7.21
N ALA A 234 17.03 14.27 8.43
CA ALA A 234 15.66 14.26 8.93
C ALA A 234 14.91 15.53 8.49
N GLU A 235 13.67 15.40 8.01
CA GLU A 235 12.85 16.52 7.50
C GLU A 235 12.69 17.69 8.51
N ALA A 236 12.84 17.42 9.81
CA ALA A 236 12.82 18.45 10.85
C ALA A 236 13.97 19.48 10.76
N SER A 237 15.07 19.18 10.06
CA SER A 237 16.19 20.11 9.85
C SER A 237 15.95 21.13 8.74
N GLU A 238 14.86 21.00 7.99
CA GLU A 238 14.63 21.75 6.75
C GLU A 238 13.70 22.95 6.89
N GLY A 239 13.48 23.43 8.11
CA GLY A 239 12.67 24.63 8.38
C GLY A 239 11.22 24.52 7.93
N GLY A 240 10.63 23.31 7.99
CA GLY A 240 9.24 23.04 7.58
C GLY A 240 9.09 22.53 6.14
N TYR A 241 10.17 22.43 5.35
CA TYR A 241 10.10 21.80 4.03
C TYR A 241 9.99 20.27 4.12
N ILE A 242 9.11 19.69 3.32
CA ILE A 242 8.86 18.24 3.25
C ILE A 242 9.11 17.75 1.83
N GLN A 243 10.17 16.96 1.67
CA GLN A 243 10.46 16.29 0.40
C GLN A 243 9.29 15.36 0.03
N GLY A 244 8.77 15.46 -1.20
CA GLY A 244 7.71 14.58 -1.68
C GLY A 244 6.44 14.72 -0.85
N ALA A 245 6.09 15.95 -0.46
CA ALA A 245 4.95 16.25 0.41
C ALA A 245 3.65 15.59 -0.06
N ALA A 246 3.41 15.53 -1.37
CA ALA A 246 2.24 14.94 -2.00
C ALA A 246 2.31 13.42 -2.29
N ASP A 247 3.46 12.77 -2.10
CA ASP A 247 3.55 11.30 -2.12
C ASP A 247 2.66 10.75 -0.98
N ASP A 248 1.96 9.63 -1.12
CA ASP A 248 0.99 9.11 -0.11
C ASP A 248 0.08 10.20 0.53
N HIS A 249 -0.47 11.12 -0.28
CA HIS A 249 -1.29 12.24 0.20
C HIS A 249 -2.57 11.81 0.92
N GLU A 250 -3.03 10.58 0.69
CA GLU A 250 -4.20 10.00 1.35
C GLU A 250 -4.05 9.96 2.88
N ALA A 251 -2.82 9.99 3.40
CA ALA A 251 -2.55 9.97 4.84
C ALA A 251 -2.71 11.33 5.55
N TRP A 252 -2.76 12.45 4.82
CA TRP A 252 -2.77 13.80 5.42
C TRP A 252 -3.73 14.79 4.77
N SER A 253 -4.19 14.55 3.54
CA SER A 253 -4.96 15.53 2.77
C SER A 253 -6.37 15.79 3.29
N HIS A 254 -6.90 14.94 4.18
CA HIS A 254 -8.29 15.01 4.63
C HIS A 254 -9.31 15.04 3.46
N GLY A 255 -8.98 14.37 2.34
CA GLY A 255 -9.79 14.35 1.13
C GLY A 255 -9.56 15.55 0.19
N LEU A 256 -8.73 16.53 0.58
CA LEU A 256 -8.31 17.62 -0.30
C LEU A 256 -7.71 17.07 -1.59
N THR A 257 -8.15 17.62 -2.72
CA THR A 257 -7.66 17.22 -4.05
C THR A 257 -6.83 18.35 -4.66
N PRO A 258 -5.91 18.06 -5.61
CA PRO A 258 -5.13 19.11 -6.26
C PRO A 258 -5.96 20.24 -6.87
N PRO A 259 -7.10 19.99 -7.56
CA PRO A 259 -7.92 21.07 -8.08
C PRO A 259 -8.49 21.99 -7.01
N VAL A 260 -9.03 21.43 -5.92
CA VAL A 260 -9.57 22.21 -4.81
C VAL A 260 -8.46 23.01 -4.12
N PHE A 261 -7.30 22.39 -3.93
CA PHE A 261 -6.12 23.07 -3.38
C PHE A 261 -5.72 24.28 -4.22
N TRP A 262 -5.49 24.11 -5.53
CA TRP A 262 -5.03 25.21 -6.39
C TRP A 262 -6.08 26.32 -6.52
N LYS A 263 -7.37 25.97 -6.61
CA LYS A 263 -8.48 26.92 -6.66
C LYS A 263 -8.59 27.76 -5.38
N HIS A 264 -8.36 27.15 -4.22
CA HIS A 264 -8.50 27.80 -2.90
C HIS A 264 -7.16 28.04 -2.21
N LYS A 265 -6.06 28.11 -2.97
CA LYS A 265 -4.68 28.23 -2.46
C LYS A 265 -4.55 29.37 -1.45
N ALA A 266 -5.01 30.57 -1.79
CA ALA A 266 -4.86 31.75 -0.93
C ALA A 266 -5.55 31.56 0.43
N LEU A 267 -6.76 31.00 0.44
CA LEU A 267 -7.51 30.72 1.66
C LEU A 267 -6.76 29.69 2.52
N LEU A 268 -6.44 28.52 1.96
CA LEU A 268 -5.76 27.43 2.67
C LEU A 268 -4.39 27.85 3.24
N MET A 269 -3.67 28.74 2.55
CA MET A 269 -2.39 29.28 3.03
C MET A 269 -2.54 30.38 4.09
N SER A 270 -3.71 31.03 4.17
CA SER A 270 -4.00 32.02 5.23
C SER A 270 -4.64 31.41 6.48
N THR A 271 -5.16 30.19 6.38
CA THR A 271 -5.77 29.44 7.49
C THR A 271 -4.72 28.95 8.48
N SER A 272 -5.05 28.98 9.77
CA SER A 272 -4.21 28.41 10.83
C SER A 272 -4.07 26.89 10.68
N GLU A 273 -3.01 26.30 11.24
CA GLU A 273 -2.84 24.83 11.19
C GLU A 273 -3.97 24.07 11.91
N GLU A 274 -4.55 24.67 12.94
CA GLU A 274 -5.63 24.10 13.75
C GLU A 274 -6.96 24.07 12.97
N ASP A 275 -7.25 25.13 12.20
CA ASP A 275 -8.50 25.26 11.44
C ASP A 275 -8.44 24.62 10.05
N ALA A 276 -7.24 24.24 9.58
CA ALA A 276 -7.05 23.71 8.23
C ALA A 276 -7.93 22.50 7.89
N PRO A 277 -8.10 21.47 8.76
CA PRO A 277 -8.99 20.35 8.48
C PRO A 277 -10.45 20.76 8.29
N ASP A 278 -10.95 21.70 9.09
CA ASP A 278 -12.33 22.17 9.02
C ASP A 278 -12.59 23.00 7.76
N VAL A 279 -11.62 23.84 7.38
CA VAL A 279 -11.67 24.56 6.11
C VAL A 279 -11.63 23.59 4.92
N VAL A 280 -10.81 22.54 4.97
CA VAL A 280 -10.82 21.50 3.93
C VAL A 280 -12.18 20.83 3.83
N ALA A 281 -12.78 20.43 4.96
CA ALA A 281 -14.12 19.83 4.97
C ALA A 281 -15.17 20.75 4.35
N LYS A 282 -15.18 22.03 4.75
CA LYS A 282 -16.08 23.05 4.20
C LYS A 282 -15.88 23.25 2.69
N LEU A 283 -14.64 23.32 2.22
CA LEU A 283 -14.35 23.46 0.78
C LEU A 283 -14.82 22.25 -0.03
N LEU A 284 -14.70 21.04 0.52
CA LEU A 284 -15.20 19.83 -0.13
C LEU A 284 -16.73 19.80 -0.18
N GLU A 285 -17.40 20.28 0.87
CA GLU A 285 -18.86 20.45 0.87
C GLU A 285 -19.30 21.50 -0.15
N GLU A 286 -18.66 22.68 -0.16
CA GLU A 286 -18.94 23.74 -1.14
C GLU A 286 -18.69 23.26 -2.57
N GLU A 287 -17.61 22.54 -2.83
CA GLU A 287 -17.33 22.00 -4.17
C GLU A 287 -18.35 20.91 -4.55
N SER A 288 -18.82 20.10 -3.59
CA SER A 288 -19.90 19.14 -3.85
C SER A 288 -21.23 19.81 -4.17
N GLN A 289 -21.47 21.04 -3.68
CA GLN A 289 -22.68 21.82 -3.98
C GLN A 289 -22.55 22.66 -5.25
N ASN A 290 -21.33 23.15 -5.52
CA ASN A 290 -21.01 24.02 -6.66
C ASN A 290 -20.53 23.25 -7.89
N SER A 291 -20.26 21.94 -7.81
CA SER A 291 -19.87 21.17 -8.99
C SER A 291 -21.05 21.12 -9.96
N THR A 292 -21.01 22.01 -10.94
CA THR A 292 -21.76 21.88 -12.18
C THR A 292 -21.43 20.51 -12.77
N ASP A 293 -22.47 19.73 -13.09
CA ASP A 293 -22.46 18.39 -13.67
C ASP A 293 -21.08 17.72 -13.84
N SER A 294 -20.80 16.72 -13.02
CA SER A 294 -19.69 15.79 -13.20
C SER A 294 -19.66 15.31 -14.66
N THR A 295 -18.62 15.70 -15.38
CA THR A 295 -18.44 15.34 -16.78
C THR A 295 -18.16 13.85 -16.88
N ALA A 296 -19.15 13.10 -17.35
CA ALA A 296 -19.02 11.68 -17.60
C ALA A 296 -17.88 11.42 -18.62
N THR A 297 -16.99 10.50 -18.29
CA THR A 297 -15.87 10.12 -19.14
C THR A 297 -16.33 9.11 -20.19
N LEU A 298 -16.20 9.45 -21.47
CA LEU A 298 -16.39 8.50 -22.57
C LEU A 298 -15.25 7.46 -22.58
N VAL A 299 -15.61 6.18 -22.58
CA VAL A 299 -14.67 5.07 -22.71
C VAL A 299 -14.37 4.83 -24.19
N LYS A 300 -13.24 5.34 -24.69
CA LYS A 300 -12.76 5.10 -26.05
C LYS A 300 -12.19 3.67 -26.17
N PRO A 301 -12.28 3.02 -27.35
CA PRO A 301 -12.80 3.50 -28.63
C PRO A 301 -14.33 3.47 -28.78
N THR A 302 -15.08 3.14 -27.72
CA THR A 302 -16.55 3.21 -27.80
C THR A 302 -17.01 4.65 -28.03
N THR A 303 -18.23 4.80 -28.55
CA THR A 303 -18.88 6.10 -28.76
C THR A 303 -20.07 6.32 -27.81
N SER A 304 -20.42 5.30 -27.02
CA SER A 304 -21.67 5.24 -26.27
C SER A 304 -21.56 4.79 -24.81
N LEU A 305 -20.39 4.34 -24.32
CA LEU A 305 -20.22 3.94 -22.91
C LEU A 305 -19.49 5.00 -22.10
N TYR A 306 -20.12 5.43 -21.01
CA TYR A 306 -19.63 6.52 -20.17
C TYR A 306 -19.54 6.07 -18.71
N ILE A 307 -18.53 6.60 -18.00
CA ILE A 307 -18.32 6.38 -16.57
C ILE A 307 -18.35 7.73 -15.85
N SER A 308 -19.09 7.83 -14.75
CA SER A 308 -19.12 9.03 -13.91
C SER A 308 -19.19 8.68 -12.42
N PRO A 309 -18.81 9.59 -11.50
CA PRO A 309 -19.33 9.57 -10.12
C PRO A 309 -20.87 9.50 -10.11
N SER A 310 -21.49 9.11 -9.00
CA SER A 310 -22.96 9.04 -8.92
C SER A 310 -23.62 10.34 -8.46
N GLN A 311 -22.83 11.27 -7.94
CA GLN A 311 -23.30 12.59 -7.48
C GLN A 311 -23.14 13.62 -8.60
N ASN A 312 -24.10 14.54 -8.68
CA ASN A 312 -24.11 15.66 -9.63
C ASN A 312 -23.84 15.21 -11.07
N VAL A 313 -24.56 14.21 -11.58
CA VAL A 313 -24.39 13.75 -12.97
C VAL A 313 -25.49 14.32 -13.85
N ASP A 314 -25.12 14.92 -14.98
CA ASP A 314 -26.07 15.26 -16.05
C ASP A 314 -26.60 13.98 -16.69
N LEU A 315 -27.79 13.56 -16.27
CA LEU A 315 -28.43 12.35 -16.79
C LEU A 315 -29.08 12.57 -18.17
N ASN A 316 -29.29 13.82 -18.61
CA ASN A 316 -30.10 14.13 -19.80
C ASN A 316 -29.52 13.60 -21.12
N ARG A 317 -28.26 13.19 -21.12
CA ARG A 317 -27.52 12.75 -22.31
C ARG A 317 -27.54 11.24 -22.52
N PHE A 318 -28.22 10.49 -21.65
CA PHE A 318 -28.13 9.03 -21.61
C PHE A 318 -29.50 8.38 -21.77
N ASP A 319 -29.52 7.24 -22.47
CA ASP A 319 -30.73 6.43 -22.64
C ASP A 319 -30.83 5.34 -21.55
N VAL A 320 -29.66 4.87 -21.11
CA VAL A 320 -29.49 3.76 -20.16
C VAL A 320 -28.58 4.20 -19.03
N VAL A 321 -29.03 4.00 -17.78
CA VAL A 321 -28.23 4.30 -16.58
C VAL A 321 -28.10 3.05 -15.71
N VAL A 322 -26.87 2.72 -15.35
CA VAL A 322 -26.54 1.65 -14.39
C VAL A 322 -25.84 2.28 -13.19
N SER A 323 -26.41 2.17 -12.00
CA SER A 323 -25.80 2.72 -10.78
C SER A 323 -25.34 1.62 -9.84
N CYS A 324 -24.08 1.70 -9.41
CA CYS A 324 -23.47 0.82 -8.42
C CYS A 324 -23.35 1.58 -7.10
N THR A 325 -24.46 1.76 -6.41
CA THR A 325 -24.61 2.59 -5.20
C THR A 325 -25.36 1.84 -4.11
N PRO A 326 -25.22 2.22 -2.82
CA PRO A 326 -25.99 1.60 -1.74
C PRO A 326 -27.49 1.86 -1.92
N GLU A 327 -27.83 3.11 -2.25
CA GLU A 327 -29.19 3.56 -2.54
C GLU A 327 -29.35 3.89 -4.02
N PRO A 328 -30.51 3.63 -4.63
CA PRO A 328 -30.81 4.03 -6.00
C PRO A 328 -30.73 5.55 -6.20
N LEU A 329 -30.42 5.99 -7.43
CA LEU A 329 -30.59 7.37 -7.85
C LEU A 329 -32.05 7.84 -7.67
N SER A 330 -32.22 9.14 -7.43
CA SER A 330 -33.54 9.73 -7.16
C SER A 330 -34.51 9.51 -8.34
N SER A 331 -35.73 9.09 -8.01
CA SER A 331 -36.79 8.91 -9.02
C SER A 331 -37.19 10.22 -9.71
N ALA A 332 -37.00 11.36 -9.04
CA ALA A 332 -37.26 12.68 -9.63
C ALA A 332 -36.24 12.99 -10.73
N SER A 333 -34.95 12.81 -10.45
CA SER A 333 -33.86 13.06 -11.40
C SER A 333 -33.94 12.15 -12.62
N LEU A 334 -34.28 10.87 -12.43
CA LEU A 334 -34.47 9.93 -13.55
C LEU A 334 -35.64 10.32 -14.46
N LYS A 335 -36.74 10.80 -13.89
CA LYS A 335 -37.92 11.26 -14.65
C LYS A 335 -37.65 12.57 -15.39
N GLU A 336 -37.01 13.52 -14.72
CA GLU A 336 -36.60 14.80 -15.30
C GLU A 336 -35.70 14.59 -16.52
N ALA A 337 -34.70 13.72 -16.37
CA ALA A 337 -33.79 13.34 -17.46
C ALA A 337 -34.39 12.36 -18.49
N ARG A 338 -35.65 11.95 -18.31
CA ARG A 338 -36.38 11.02 -19.21
C ARG A 338 -35.62 9.71 -19.46
N ILE A 339 -34.97 9.18 -18.43
CA ILE A 339 -34.23 7.91 -18.51
C ILE A 339 -35.22 6.79 -18.79
N LYS A 340 -35.04 6.11 -19.92
CA LYS A 340 -35.92 5.02 -20.38
C LYS A 340 -35.58 3.70 -19.70
N HIS A 341 -34.30 3.46 -19.44
CA HIS A 341 -33.81 2.21 -18.91
C HIS A 341 -32.86 2.46 -17.73
N TYR A 342 -33.22 1.98 -16.56
CA TYR A 342 -32.45 2.18 -15.34
C TYR A 342 -32.26 0.87 -14.59
N LEU A 343 -31.02 0.59 -14.18
CA LEU A 343 -30.67 -0.56 -13.35
C LEU A 343 -29.90 -0.12 -12.10
N PRO A 344 -30.51 -0.20 -10.90
CA PRO A 344 -29.80 -0.05 -9.65
C PRO A 344 -29.14 -1.37 -9.23
N LEU A 345 -27.81 -1.44 -9.29
CA LEU A 345 -27.00 -2.48 -8.66
C LEU A 345 -26.69 -2.07 -7.23
N LYS A 346 -27.28 -2.78 -6.26
CA LYS A 346 -27.13 -2.45 -4.84
C LYS A 346 -25.75 -2.84 -4.35
N CYS A 347 -24.86 -1.87 -4.22
CA CYS A 347 -23.47 -2.11 -3.82
C CYS A 347 -23.06 -1.16 -2.70
N GLN A 348 -22.50 -1.71 -1.63
CA GLN A 348 -21.89 -0.90 -0.57
C GLN A 348 -20.62 -0.18 -1.07
N SER A 349 -20.02 0.67 -0.24
CA SER A 349 -18.75 1.33 -0.57
C SER A 349 -17.55 0.41 -0.30
N GLY A 350 -16.45 0.63 -1.04
CA GLY A 350 -15.17 -0.04 -0.81
C GLY A 350 -15.19 -1.55 -1.04
N LYS A 351 -14.47 -2.30 -0.20
CA LYS A 351 -14.27 -3.76 -0.36
C LYS A 351 -15.57 -4.56 -0.29
N LEU A 352 -16.53 -4.13 0.52
CA LEU A 352 -17.85 -4.77 0.61
C LEU A 352 -18.62 -4.59 -0.71
N GLY A 353 -18.60 -3.39 -1.27
CA GLY A 353 -19.15 -3.12 -2.61
C GLY A 353 -18.58 -3.99 -3.71
N SER A 354 -17.27 -4.26 -3.67
CA SER A 354 -16.64 -5.17 -4.62
C SER A 354 -17.19 -6.59 -4.53
N ARG A 355 -17.56 -7.06 -3.33
CA ARG A 355 -18.20 -8.37 -3.12
C ARG A 355 -19.62 -8.34 -3.64
N ASP A 356 -20.39 -7.32 -3.29
CA ASP A 356 -21.79 -7.18 -3.71
C ASP A 356 -21.89 -7.12 -5.24
N LEU A 357 -20.98 -6.37 -5.89
CA LEU A 357 -20.89 -6.28 -7.34
C LEU A 357 -20.76 -7.67 -8.02
N ARG A 358 -20.06 -8.62 -7.39
CA ARG A 358 -19.95 -10.00 -7.93
C ARG A 358 -21.31 -10.67 -8.05
N ASN A 359 -22.20 -10.43 -7.11
CA ASN A 359 -23.53 -11.01 -7.05
C ASN A 359 -24.52 -10.25 -7.95
N GLU A 360 -24.28 -8.96 -8.16
CA GLU A 360 -25.12 -8.06 -8.96
C GLU A 360 -24.80 -8.11 -10.47
N LEU A 361 -23.57 -8.41 -10.87
CA LEU A 361 -23.17 -8.50 -12.29
C LEU A 361 -23.99 -9.51 -13.14
N PRO A 362 -24.44 -10.67 -12.62
CA PRO A 362 -25.39 -11.52 -13.33
C PRO A 362 -26.74 -10.82 -13.65
N VAL A 363 -27.21 -9.92 -12.79
CA VAL A 363 -28.44 -9.14 -13.02
C VAL A 363 -28.24 -8.15 -14.17
N LEU A 364 -27.08 -7.50 -14.22
CA LEU A 364 -26.69 -6.64 -15.34
C LEU A 364 -26.81 -7.36 -16.68
N GLN A 365 -26.40 -8.63 -16.76
CA GLN A 365 -26.49 -9.41 -18.01
C GLN A 365 -27.94 -9.54 -18.48
N GLY A 366 -28.86 -9.93 -17.59
CA GLY A 366 -30.28 -10.06 -17.91
C GLY A 366 -30.91 -8.73 -18.33
N PHE A 367 -30.51 -7.64 -17.66
CA PHE A 367 -30.97 -6.30 -18.02
C PHE A 367 -30.50 -5.87 -19.40
N LEU A 368 -29.20 -6.02 -19.73
CA LEU A 368 -28.66 -5.61 -21.03
C LEU A 368 -29.32 -6.38 -22.18
N SER A 369 -29.57 -7.69 -22.01
CA SER A 369 -30.28 -8.50 -23.01
C SER A 369 -31.75 -8.13 -23.20
N SER A 370 -32.36 -7.41 -22.25
CA SER A 370 -33.74 -6.92 -22.35
C SER A 370 -33.85 -5.57 -23.06
N LEU A 371 -32.72 -4.89 -23.29
CA LEU A 371 -32.70 -3.60 -23.96
C LEU A 371 -32.99 -3.77 -25.45
N PRO A 372 -33.66 -2.80 -26.08
CA PRO A 372 -33.92 -2.87 -27.50
C PRO A 372 -32.60 -2.83 -28.29
N ALA A 373 -32.52 -3.60 -29.38
CA ALA A 373 -31.37 -3.68 -30.27
C ALA A 373 -31.22 -2.42 -31.14
N VAL A 374 -31.04 -1.26 -30.49
CA VAL A 374 -30.81 0.03 -31.13
C VAL A 374 -29.33 0.36 -31.02
N SER A 375 -28.66 0.52 -32.15
CA SER A 375 -27.21 0.72 -32.27
C SER A 375 -26.68 2.05 -31.72
N SER A 376 -27.51 2.88 -31.10
CA SER A 376 -27.20 4.25 -30.68
C SER A 376 -27.45 4.55 -29.19
N LEU A 377 -27.79 3.57 -28.36
CA LEU A 377 -28.08 3.81 -26.94
C LEU A 377 -26.82 4.29 -26.20
N LYS A 378 -26.91 5.45 -25.54
CA LYS A 378 -25.85 5.95 -24.67
C LYS A 378 -26.02 5.38 -23.26
N VAL A 379 -25.02 4.63 -22.83
CA VAL A 379 -24.97 3.92 -21.54
C VAL A 379 -24.07 4.67 -20.57
N LEU A 380 -24.62 5.05 -19.43
CA LEU A 380 -23.89 5.62 -18.31
C LEU A 380 -23.78 4.60 -17.17
N VAL A 381 -22.56 4.41 -16.66
CA VAL A 381 -22.29 3.60 -15.48
C VAL A 381 -21.74 4.48 -14.37
N THR A 382 -22.36 4.43 -13.19
CA THR A 382 -22.00 5.29 -12.06
C THR A 382 -21.71 4.51 -10.79
N CYS A 383 -20.86 5.08 -9.93
CA CYS A 383 -20.67 4.66 -8.53
C CYS A 383 -20.22 5.89 -7.73
N PRO A 384 -20.19 5.87 -6.39
CA PRO A 384 -19.90 7.07 -5.59
C PRO A 384 -18.63 7.82 -6.02
N THR A 385 -17.55 7.09 -6.28
CA THR A 385 -16.25 7.68 -6.68
C THR A 385 -16.08 7.84 -8.19
N GLY A 386 -16.88 7.14 -9.00
CA GLY A 386 -16.69 7.00 -10.45
C GLY A 386 -15.42 6.24 -10.86
N LYS A 387 -14.65 5.67 -9.92
CA LYS A 387 -13.29 5.13 -10.18
C LYS A 387 -13.11 3.65 -9.85
N ASP A 388 -14.10 3.00 -9.24
CA ASP A 388 -13.97 1.61 -8.76
C ASP A 388 -15.08 0.70 -9.31
N LEU A 389 -16.25 0.64 -8.64
CA LEU A 389 -17.33 -0.28 -9.01
C LEU A 389 -17.88 0.01 -10.41
N SER A 390 -18.07 1.29 -10.76
CA SER A 390 -18.51 1.69 -12.10
C SER A 390 -17.53 1.25 -13.19
N VAL A 391 -16.22 1.30 -12.90
CA VAL A 391 -15.17 0.82 -13.81
C VAL A 391 -15.24 -0.70 -13.97
N GLY A 392 -15.48 -1.44 -12.87
CA GLY A 392 -15.70 -2.89 -12.93
C GLY A 392 -16.94 -3.29 -13.75
N THR A 393 -18.04 -2.58 -13.57
CA THR A 393 -19.29 -2.78 -14.32
C THR A 393 -19.12 -2.44 -15.80
N ALA A 394 -18.51 -1.30 -16.11
CA ALA A 394 -18.21 -0.91 -17.49
C ALA A 394 -17.26 -1.92 -18.16
N LEU A 395 -16.27 -2.45 -17.43
CA LEU A 395 -15.40 -3.51 -17.93
C LEU A 395 -16.17 -4.79 -18.28
N ALA A 396 -17.15 -5.17 -17.46
CA ALA A 396 -18.01 -6.32 -17.77
C ALA A 396 -18.82 -6.09 -19.05
N ILE A 397 -19.38 -4.88 -19.25
CA ILE A 397 -20.07 -4.50 -20.49
C ILE A 397 -19.12 -4.63 -21.70
N LEU A 398 -17.92 -4.07 -21.61
CA LEU A 398 -16.92 -4.13 -22.69
C LEU A 398 -16.55 -5.57 -23.06
N CYS A 399 -16.43 -6.45 -22.06
CA CYS A 399 -16.05 -7.84 -22.33
C CYS A 399 -17.19 -8.64 -22.96
N LEU A 400 -18.44 -8.33 -22.59
CA LEU A 400 -19.60 -9.13 -22.99
C LEU A 400 -20.23 -8.66 -24.31
N HIS A 401 -20.18 -7.37 -24.61
CA HIS A 401 -21.03 -6.76 -25.65
C HIS A 401 -20.27 -5.84 -26.62
N THR A 402 -18.94 -5.84 -26.60
CA THR A 402 -18.16 -4.95 -27.47
C THR A 402 -17.27 -5.73 -28.43
N ASP A 403 -17.22 -5.27 -29.69
CA ASP A 403 -16.33 -5.79 -30.72
C ASP A 403 -14.93 -5.14 -30.65
N GLU A 404 -14.04 -5.42 -31.60
CA GLU A 404 -12.69 -4.82 -31.65
C GLU A 404 -12.68 -3.34 -32.08
N SER A 405 -13.76 -2.86 -32.72
CA SER A 405 -13.88 -1.46 -33.15
C SER A 405 -14.35 -0.52 -32.05
N GLY A 406 -14.93 -1.07 -30.97
CA GLY A 406 -15.58 -0.32 -29.90
C GLY A 406 -17.09 -0.21 -30.07
N HIS A 407 -17.67 -0.87 -31.07
CA HIS A 407 -19.11 -0.94 -31.25
C HIS A 407 -19.73 -1.84 -30.17
N ILE A 408 -20.76 -1.32 -29.50
CA ILE A 408 -21.50 -2.04 -28.46
C ILE A 408 -22.75 -2.64 -29.09
N ASP A 409 -22.77 -3.96 -29.17
CA ASP A 409 -23.95 -4.73 -29.57
C ASP A 409 -24.56 -5.40 -28.33
N LEU A 410 -25.67 -4.83 -27.86
CA LEU A 410 -26.42 -5.35 -26.71
C LEU A 410 -27.29 -6.56 -27.07
N SER A 411 -27.54 -6.81 -28.37
CA SER A 411 -28.34 -7.94 -28.85
C SER A 411 -27.55 -9.24 -28.87
N THR A 412 -26.23 -9.15 -29.11
CA THR A 412 -25.34 -10.30 -29.16
C THR A 412 -24.44 -10.33 -27.94
N ARG A 413 -24.38 -11.48 -27.27
CA ARG A 413 -23.47 -11.71 -26.14
C ARG A 413 -22.25 -12.51 -26.61
N ARG A 414 -21.06 -12.07 -26.22
CA ARG A 414 -19.82 -12.83 -26.39
C ARG A 414 -19.82 -14.12 -25.56
N GLY A 415 -19.41 -15.22 -26.17
CA GLY A 415 -19.34 -16.53 -25.51
C GLY A 415 -18.27 -16.56 -24.42
N ALA A 416 -18.48 -17.34 -23.36
CA ALA A 416 -17.54 -17.44 -22.24
C ALA A 416 -16.17 -18.02 -22.65
N ALA A 417 -16.13 -18.86 -23.68
CA ALA A 417 -14.90 -19.44 -24.23
C ALA A 417 -13.98 -18.38 -24.86
N GLU A 418 -14.52 -17.25 -25.30
CA GLU A 418 -13.76 -16.15 -25.91
C GLU A 418 -13.17 -15.19 -24.86
N ILE A 419 -13.69 -15.24 -23.62
CA ILE A 419 -13.28 -14.32 -22.56
C ILE A 419 -12.21 -14.99 -21.70
N ASN A 420 -10.98 -14.52 -21.82
CA ASN A 420 -9.85 -14.95 -20.99
C ASN A 420 -9.23 -13.77 -20.24
N LYS A 421 -8.29 -14.04 -19.33
CA LYS A 421 -7.62 -13.01 -18.52
C LYS A 421 -6.88 -11.96 -19.35
N ASN A 422 -6.37 -12.32 -20.53
CA ASN A 422 -5.67 -11.40 -21.42
C ASN A 422 -6.66 -10.46 -22.11
N PHE A 423 -7.77 -11.00 -22.61
CA PHE A 423 -8.88 -10.21 -23.17
C PHE A 423 -9.44 -9.21 -22.15
N ILE A 424 -9.69 -9.64 -20.91
CA ILE A 424 -10.17 -8.72 -19.85
C ILE A 424 -9.17 -7.60 -19.58
N LYS A 425 -7.85 -7.89 -19.57
CA LYS A 425 -6.81 -6.86 -19.43
C LYS A 425 -6.80 -5.89 -20.61
N GLN A 426 -6.96 -6.41 -21.84
CA GLN A 426 -7.04 -5.60 -23.05
C GLN A 426 -8.23 -4.63 -22.98
N ARG A 427 -9.42 -5.11 -22.60
CA ARG A 427 -10.62 -4.26 -22.42
C ARG A 427 -10.49 -3.26 -21.27
N LEU A 428 -9.82 -3.62 -20.18
CA LEU A 428 -9.51 -2.68 -19.10
C LEU A 428 -8.57 -1.56 -19.58
N SER A 429 -7.64 -1.86 -20.48
CA SER A 429 -6.72 -0.85 -21.03
C SER A 429 -7.44 0.26 -21.81
N TRP A 430 -8.61 -0.02 -22.38
CA TRP A 430 -9.45 0.96 -23.06
C TRP A 430 -9.99 2.01 -22.08
N ILE A 431 -10.42 1.56 -20.89
CA ILE A 431 -10.89 2.45 -19.82
C ILE A 431 -9.74 3.31 -19.28
N THR A 432 -8.62 2.70 -18.91
CA THR A 432 -7.49 3.41 -18.29
C THR A 432 -6.76 4.34 -19.25
N THR A 433 -6.79 4.07 -20.57
CA THR A 433 -6.25 4.97 -21.60
C THR A 433 -7.21 6.13 -21.90
N SER A 434 -8.51 5.94 -21.69
CA SER A 434 -9.50 7.02 -21.84
C SER A 434 -9.42 8.03 -20.70
N ASN A 435 -9.17 7.55 -19.48
CA ASN A 435 -8.88 8.38 -18.32
C ASN A 435 -8.05 7.57 -17.30
N PRO A 436 -6.80 7.95 -17.02
CA PRO A 436 -5.90 7.21 -16.13
C PRO A 436 -6.38 7.11 -14.67
N ALA A 437 -7.29 7.99 -14.26
CA ALA A 437 -7.90 7.94 -12.92
C ALA A 437 -8.92 6.80 -12.78
N LEU A 438 -9.42 6.24 -13.90
CA LEU A 438 -10.39 5.13 -13.92
C LEU A 438 -9.68 3.79 -13.81
N ASN A 439 -9.19 3.48 -12.61
CA ASN A 439 -8.44 2.26 -12.33
C ASN A 439 -9.07 1.52 -11.13
N PRO A 440 -9.75 0.38 -11.35
CA PRO A 440 -10.51 -0.29 -10.31
C PRO A 440 -9.58 -0.92 -9.27
N SER A 441 -10.09 -1.09 -8.06
CA SER A 441 -9.39 -1.82 -7.01
C SER A 441 -9.14 -3.28 -7.40
N ARG A 442 -8.12 -3.89 -6.77
CA ARG A 442 -7.82 -5.31 -6.97
C ARG A 442 -9.03 -6.20 -6.64
N THR A 443 -9.78 -5.84 -5.61
CA THR A 443 -10.98 -6.58 -5.16
C THR A 443 -12.10 -6.50 -6.19
N THR A 444 -12.38 -5.31 -6.74
CA THR A 444 -13.35 -5.14 -7.83
C THR A 444 -12.96 -5.94 -9.06
N LEU A 445 -11.69 -5.88 -9.49
CA LEU A 445 -11.21 -6.66 -10.64
C LEU A 445 -11.30 -8.17 -10.40
N GLN A 446 -11.04 -8.65 -9.18
CA GLN A 446 -11.24 -10.06 -8.82
C GLN A 446 -12.70 -10.48 -8.92
N SER A 447 -13.64 -9.63 -8.50
CA SER A 447 -15.07 -9.91 -8.63
C SER A 447 -15.53 -9.94 -10.08
N VAL A 448 -15.10 -9.00 -10.92
CA VAL A 448 -15.39 -9.01 -12.36
C VAL A 448 -14.83 -10.27 -13.02
N ASN A 449 -13.57 -10.60 -12.75
CA ASN A 449 -12.95 -11.84 -13.26
C ASN A 449 -13.70 -13.08 -12.81
N SER A 450 -14.16 -13.13 -11.56
CA SER A 450 -14.93 -14.25 -11.04
C SER A 450 -16.15 -14.48 -11.92
N VAL A 451 -16.92 -13.45 -12.24
CA VAL A 451 -18.17 -13.58 -13.03
C VAL A 451 -17.90 -13.88 -14.50
N LEU A 452 -16.94 -13.17 -15.12
CA LEU A 452 -16.64 -13.31 -16.54
C LEU A 452 -15.95 -14.64 -16.87
N LEU A 453 -15.21 -15.23 -15.93
CA LEU A 453 -14.49 -16.48 -16.16
C LEU A 453 -15.24 -17.72 -15.64
N THR A 454 -16.10 -17.61 -14.61
CA THR A 454 -16.92 -18.77 -14.16
C THR A 454 -18.04 -19.14 -15.12
N THR A 455 -18.37 -18.28 -16.08
CA THR A 455 -19.31 -18.63 -17.15
C THR A 455 -18.77 -19.67 -18.14
N GLN A 456 -17.56 -20.20 -17.91
CA GLN A 456 -16.98 -21.35 -18.60
C GLN A 456 -17.39 -22.71 -18.01
N ASP A 457 -18.17 -22.75 -16.92
CA ASP A 457 -18.60 -24.01 -16.28
C ASP A 457 -20.08 -24.36 -16.61
N PRO A 458 -20.36 -25.42 -17.40
CA PRO A 458 -21.71 -25.79 -17.85
C PRO A 458 -22.71 -26.06 -16.71
N LYS A 459 -22.22 -26.37 -15.50
CA LYS A 459 -23.08 -26.69 -14.34
C LYS A 459 -23.82 -25.48 -13.76
N VAL A 460 -23.39 -24.25 -14.03
CA VAL A 460 -24.01 -23.03 -13.47
C VAL A 460 -25.18 -22.52 -14.32
N MET A 461 -25.33 -23.02 -15.56
CA MET A 461 -26.37 -22.58 -16.49
C MET A 461 -27.79 -23.12 -16.19
N SER A 462 -27.96 -24.07 -15.26
CA SER A 462 -29.24 -24.79 -15.07
C SER A 462 -30.03 -24.45 -13.81
N LEU A 463 -29.58 -23.51 -12.96
CA LEU A 463 -30.26 -23.22 -11.69
C LEU A 463 -31.08 -21.91 -11.72
N PRO A 464 -32.36 -21.93 -11.31
CA PRO A 464 -33.19 -20.72 -11.24
C PRO A 464 -32.73 -19.74 -10.16
N ILE A 465 -32.90 -18.43 -10.45
CA ILE A 465 -32.39 -17.28 -9.69
C ILE A 465 -32.86 -17.20 -8.23
N ARG A 466 -33.92 -17.91 -7.82
CA ARG A 466 -34.47 -17.86 -6.45
C ARG A 466 -33.99 -18.94 -5.48
N ALA A 467 -33.09 -19.83 -5.89
CA ALA A 467 -32.58 -20.91 -5.03
C ALA A 467 -31.15 -20.68 -4.48
N ARG A 468 -30.68 -19.42 -4.44
CA ARG A 468 -29.35 -19.09 -3.92
C ARG A 468 -29.31 -18.68 -2.45
N ASP A 469 -30.46 -18.50 -1.81
CA ASP A 469 -30.58 -18.17 -0.38
C ASP A 469 -30.73 -19.41 0.54
N ALA A 470 -30.53 -20.63 0.02
CA ALA A 470 -30.68 -21.87 0.79
C ALA A 470 -29.39 -22.71 0.90
N LEU A 471 -28.22 -22.08 0.78
CA LEU A 471 -26.92 -22.68 1.13
C LEU A 471 -26.17 -21.72 2.07
N GLY A 472 -26.81 -21.43 3.19
CA GLY A 472 -26.24 -20.77 4.35
C GLY A 472 -27.11 -21.10 5.56
N ASP A 473 -26.53 -21.78 6.53
CA ASP A 473 -27.11 -22.21 7.81
C ASP A 473 -28.26 -23.24 7.79
N ASN A 474 -27.92 -24.48 8.15
CA ASN A 474 -28.20 -24.91 9.52
C ASN A 474 -27.52 -26.24 9.86
N GLY A 475 -26.90 -26.25 11.04
CA GLY A 475 -26.39 -27.44 11.67
C GLY A 475 -27.48 -28.34 12.27
N THR A 476 -26.98 -29.45 12.79
CA THR A 476 -27.57 -30.48 13.67
C THR A 476 -28.34 -31.65 13.06
N ALA A 477 -27.61 -32.77 13.06
CA ALA A 477 -27.95 -34.12 13.56
C ALA A 477 -29.10 -34.91 12.90
N VAL A 478 -28.76 -36.08 12.34
CA VAL A 478 -29.30 -37.39 12.78
C VAL A 478 -28.28 -38.50 12.48
N SER A 479 -28.15 -39.37 13.48
CA SER A 479 -27.46 -40.64 13.63
C SER A 479 -27.70 -41.74 12.58
N GLY A 480 -26.70 -42.63 12.46
CA GLY A 480 -26.93 -44.09 12.41
C GLY A 480 -26.51 -44.82 11.13
N ILE A 481 -25.36 -45.50 11.14
CA ILE A 481 -25.20 -46.95 11.39
C ILE A 481 -23.76 -47.36 11.05
N SER A 482 -23.30 -48.31 11.85
CA SER A 482 -21.96 -48.67 12.31
C SER A 482 -20.95 -49.26 11.31
N PRO A 483 -19.68 -49.38 11.77
CA PRO A 483 -18.49 -49.69 10.98
C PRO A 483 -18.03 -51.15 11.15
N GLU A 484 -17.20 -51.62 10.23
CA GLU A 484 -16.26 -52.72 10.48
C GLU A 484 -14.85 -52.33 10.03
N ASP A 485 -13.98 -52.40 11.03
CA ASP A 485 -12.66 -53.01 11.01
C ASP A 485 -11.37 -52.24 10.64
N THR A 486 -10.61 -52.06 11.74
CA THR A 486 -9.18 -52.35 11.92
C THR A 486 -8.18 -51.23 11.62
N ASN A 487 -7.76 -50.49 12.66
CA ASN A 487 -6.70 -50.97 13.57
C ASN A 487 -6.41 -49.93 14.65
N THR A 488 -6.75 -50.33 15.86
CA THR A 488 -6.47 -49.70 17.14
C THR A 488 -4.96 -49.66 17.43
N ARG A 489 -4.45 -48.47 17.81
CA ARG A 489 -3.42 -48.36 18.84
C ARG A 489 -4.01 -47.53 19.97
N GLU A 490 -4.39 -48.25 21.02
CA GLU A 490 -4.89 -47.76 22.28
C GLU A 490 -3.90 -46.76 22.91
N LYS A 491 -4.39 -45.57 23.29
CA LYS A 491 -3.76 -44.79 24.34
C LYS A 491 -4.20 -45.38 25.67
N SER A 492 -3.26 -46.01 26.35
CA SER A 492 -3.36 -46.41 27.74
C SER A 492 -3.72 -45.20 28.62
N ASN A 493 -4.89 -45.23 29.22
CA ASN A 493 -5.17 -44.51 30.47
C ASN A 493 -4.32 -45.16 31.56
N ASN A 494 -3.12 -44.63 31.79
CA ASN A 494 -2.32 -44.81 32.99
C ASN A 494 -1.08 -43.90 32.93
N ASP A 495 -1.28 -42.59 32.78
CA ASP A 495 -0.26 -41.62 33.20
C ASP A 495 -0.75 -40.96 34.49
N PRO A 496 0.08 -40.91 35.56
CA PRO A 496 -0.22 -40.12 36.75
C PRO A 496 -0.35 -38.64 36.35
N PRO A 497 -0.94 -37.75 37.18
CA PRO A 497 -1.03 -36.33 36.85
C PRO A 497 0.35 -35.82 36.43
N GLN A 498 0.55 -35.59 35.13
CA GLN A 498 1.81 -35.06 34.62
C GLN A 498 1.97 -33.71 35.31
N GLY A 499 3.05 -33.56 36.08
CA GLY A 499 3.37 -32.32 36.75
C GLY A 499 3.41 -31.15 35.76
N PRO A 500 3.43 -29.89 36.25
CA PRO A 500 3.47 -28.74 35.38
C PRO A 500 4.61 -28.88 34.36
N SER A 501 4.30 -28.66 33.09
CA SER A 501 5.27 -28.70 32.00
C SER A 501 6.38 -27.67 32.23
N LEU A 502 7.54 -27.89 31.63
CA LEU A 502 8.69 -27.00 31.78
C LEU A 502 8.39 -25.54 31.33
N PRO A 503 7.68 -25.28 30.22
CA PRO A 503 7.20 -23.94 29.86
C PRO A 503 6.29 -23.33 30.93
N SER A 504 5.38 -24.10 31.51
CA SER A 504 4.49 -23.65 32.59
C SER A 504 5.28 -23.28 33.86
N ILE A 505 6.29 -24.08 34.22
CA ILE A 505 7.17 -23.80 35.35
C ILE A 505 7.95 -22.49 35.14
N ILE A 506 8.56 -22.31 33.96
CA ILE A 506 9.31 -21.09 33.63
C ILE A 506 8.37 -19.88 33.62
N PHE A 507 7.18 -20.00 33.03
CA PHE A 507 6.20 -18.93 32.97
C PHE A 507 5.73 -18.49 34.36
N ALA A 508 5.50 -19.44 35.27
CA ALA A 508 5.21 -19.16 36.67
C ALA A 508 6.42 -18.55 37.41
N ALA A 509 7.64 -19.02 37.13
CA ALA A 509 8.85 -18.48 37.75
C ALA A 509 9.07 -17.00 37.39
N LEU A 510 8.79 -16.60 36.15
CA LEU A 510 8.94 -15.21 35.68
C LEU A 510 8.10 -14.22 36.52
N SER A 511 6.85 -14.56 36.83
CA SER A 511 5.92 -13.72 37.61
C SER A 511 6.05 -13.90 39.12
N SER A 512 6.63 -15.01 39.59
CA SER A 512 6.85 -15.24 41.03
C SER A 512 7.88 -14.27 41.64
N THR A 513 8.69 -13.64 40.80
CA THR A 513 9.70 -12.68 41.22
C THR A 513 9.17 -11.25 41.05
N PRO A 514 9.05 -10.46 42.15
CA PRO A 514 8.43 -9.13 42.11
C PRO A 514 9.25 -8.13 41.27
N LYS A 515 10.57 -8.30 41.22
CA LYS A 515 11.48 -7.44 40.47
C LYS A 515 12.74 -8.20 40.08
N TRP A 516 13.13 -8.08 38.82
CA TRP A 516 14.36 -8.60 38.24
C TRP A 516 15.35 -7.46 38.11
N SER A 517 16.60 -7.64 38.53
CA SER A 517 17.70 -6.80 38.07
C SER A 517 18.18 -7.34 36.74
N PHE A 518 18.54 -6.45 35.81
CA PHE A 518 19.08 -6.89 34.53
C PHE A 518 20.29 -6.09 34.09
N HIS A 519 21.16 -6.78 33.36
CA HIS A 519 22.27 -6.22 32.62
C HIS A 519 22.14 -6.62 31.16
N ARG A 520 22.21 -5.65 30.25
CA ARG A 520 22.16 -5.88 28.80
C ARG A 520 23.41 -5.35 28.15
N THR A 521 24.00 -6.14 27.27
CA THR A 521 25.03 -5.68 26.34
C THR A 521 24.42 -5.57 24.95
N LEU A 522 24.61 -4.42 24.30
CA LEU A 522 24.26 -4.19 22.91
C LEU A 522 25.55 -3.99 22.10
N THR A 523 25.75 -4.80 21.08
CA THR A 523 26.87 -4.66 20.15
C THR A 523 26.32 -4.49 18.74
N SER A 524 26.46 -3.29 18.16
CA SER A 524 26.10 -3.05 16.77
C SER A 524 27.31 -3.13 15.85
N THR A 525 27.10 -3.65 14.64
CA THR A 525 28.09 -3.64 13.55
C THR A 525 27.95 -2.40 12.65
N LEU A 526 26.89 -1.61 12.84
CA LEU A 526 26.66 -0.37 12.11
C LEU A 526 27.26 0.80 12.89
N SER A 527 28.13 1.59 12.26
CA SER A 527 28.75 2.76 12.89
C SER A 527 27.75 3.86 13.28
N SER A 528 26.53 3.82 12.73
CA SER A 528 25.42 4.74 13.04
C SER A 528 24.54 4.27 14.19
N HIS A 529 24.84 3.12 14.82
CA HIS A 529 24.11 2.59 15.96
C HIS A 529 25.12 2.34 17.09
N PRO A 530 24.99 3.01 18.23
CA PRO A 530 25.97 2.88 19.29
C PRO A 530 25.87 1.51 19.98
N SER A 531 27.04 0.94 20.25
CA SER A 531 27.23 -0.16 21.20
C SER A 531 27.26 0.38 22.63
N GLY A 532 26.96 -0.48 23.60
CA GLY A 532 27.03 -0.14 25.02
C GLY A 532 26.27 -1.10 25.92
N THR A 533 25.99 -0.66 27.15
CA THR A 533 25.35 -1.50 28.18
C THR A 533 24.14 -0.83 28.82
N VAL A 534 23.08 -1.60 29.09
CA VAL A 534 21.96 -1.18 29.94
C VAL A 534 22.07 -1.87 31.29
N THR A 535 21.86 -1.14 32.38
CA THR A 535 21.56 -1.73 33.70
C THR A 535 20.23 -1.18 34.20
N GLY A 536 19.41 -2.06 34.77
CA GLY A 536 18.07 -1.65 35.17
C GLY A 536 17.31 -2.73 35.92
N SER A 537 16.01 -2.55 35.95
CA SER A 537 15.08 -3.49 36.54
C SER A 537 13.87 -3.77 35.66
N ALA A 538 13.33 -4.98 35.79
CA ALA A 538 12.16 -5.43 35.06
C ALA A 538 11.14 -6.12 35.96
N THR A 539 9.88 -6.09 35.56
CA THR A 539 8.76 -6.73 36.25
C THR A 539 7.94 -7.57 35.27
N PHE A 540 7.36 -8.66 35.76
CA PHE A 540 6.40 -9.49 35.03
C PHE A 540 5.08 -9.51 35.79
N THR A 541 4.15 -8.64 35.41
CA THR A 541 2.88 -8.47 36.12
C THR A 541 1.81 -9.36 35.52
N SER A 542 1.17 -10.20 36.33
CA SER A 542 0.04 -11.01 35.87
C SER A 542 -1.15 -10.14 35.48
N CYS A 543 -1.73 -10.40 34.31
CA CYS A 543 -2.87 -9.65 33.79
C CYS A 543 -4.19 -10.38 34.05
N SER A 544 -5.13 -9.72 34.72
CA SER A 544 -6.48 -10.27 34.95
C SER A 544 -7.35 -10.08 33.71
N LEU A 545 -7.38 -11.08 32.83
CA LEU A 545 -8.15 -11.10 31.58
C LEU A 545 -9.31 -12.11 31.64
N PRO A 546 -10.31 -11.99 30.75
CA PRO A 546 -11.40 -12.96 30.63
C PRO A 546 -10.88 -14.39 30.39
N PRO A 547 -11.61 -15.45 30.80
CA PRO A 547 -11.19 -16.85 30.67
C PRO A 547 -10.90 -17.32 29.24
N SER A 548 -11.33 -16.57 28.22
CA SER A 548 -11.03 -16.83 26.81
C SER A 548 -9.58 -16.50 26.43
N PHE A 549 -8.83 -15.80 27.28
CA PHE A 549 -7.44 -15.47 27.05
C PHE A 549 -6.50 -16.50 27.71
N PRO A 550 -5.36 -16.80 27.07
CA PRO A 550 -4.31 -17.59 27.70
C PRO A 550 -3.70 -16.84 28.91
N PRO A 551 -3.05 -17.55 29.86
CA PRO A 551 -2.27 -16.91 30.92
C PRO A 551 -1.33 -15.85 30.36
N THR A 552 -1.41 -14.63 30.87
CA THR A 552 -0.78 -13.44 30.28
C THR A 552 -0.01 -12.64 31.32
N LEU A 553 1.24 -12.30 31.03
CA LEU A 553 2.11 -11.43 31.84
C LEU A 553 2.48 -10.18 31.03
N LEU A 554 2.39 -9.02 31.67
CA LEU A 554 2.96 -7.77 31.18
C LEU A 554 4.40 -7.66 31.67
N TYR A 555 5.33 -7.75 30.73
CA TYR A 555 6.72 -7.39 30.97
C TYR A 555 6.89 -5.87 30.85
N ALA A 556 7.55 -5.26 31.82
CA ALA A 556 7.98 -3.87 31.77
C ALA A 556 9.40 -3.73 32.33
N GLU A 557 10.25 -2.97 31.65
CA GLU A 557 11.60 -2.66 32.13
C GLU A 557 11.89 -1.17 32.15
N GLU A 558 12.81 -0.80 33.03
CA GLU A 558 13.40 0.53 33.15
C GLU A 558 14.87 0.41 33.56
N GLY A 559 15.76 1.15 32.89
CA GLY A 559 17.19 1.18 33.19
C GLY A 559 17.92 2.37 32.57
N GLU A 560 19.21 2.47 32.86
CA GLU A 560 20.13 3.44 32.25
C GLU A 560 20.98 2.72 31.20
N PHE A 561 20.94 3.21 29.97
CA PHE A 561 21.79 2.78 28.88
C PHE A 561 23.01 3.71 28.75
N ILE A 562 24.20 3.12 28.76
CA ILE A 562 25.48 3.82 28.64
C ILE A 562 26.17 3.33 27.37
N THR A 563 26.40 4.24 26.42
CA THR A 563 27.17 3.95 25.19
C THR A 563 28.65 3.68 25.51
N ASP A 564 29.36 2.97 24.64
CA ASP A 564 30.82 2.83 24.74
C ASP A 564 31.55 4.19 24.70
N GLY A 565 30.92 5.21 24.11
CA GLY A 565 31.38 6.60 24.09
C GLY A 565 31.05 7.41 25.35
N GLY A 566 30.43 6.81 26.38
CA GLY A 566 30.15 7.44 27.68
C GLY A 566 28.84 8.22 27.79
N LEU A 567 28.04 8.32 26.72
CA LEU A 567 26.71 8.96 26.75
C LEU A 567 25.67 8.08 27.44
N LYS A 568 24.78 8.71 28.22
CA LYS A 568 23.79 8.07 29.09
C LYS A 568 22.36 8.39 28.66
N PHE A 569 21.50 7.37 28.64
CA PHE A 569 20.09 7.48 28.23
C PHE A 569 19.19 6.64 29.14
N ASN A 570 17.95 7.05 29.35
CA ASN A 570 16.96 6.21 30.01
C ASN A 570 16.37 5.21 28.99
N ALA A 571 16.40 3.92 29.33
CA ALA A 571 15.84 2.83 28.53
C ALA A 571 14.59 2.27 29.22
N ARG A 572 13.48 2.18 28.49
CA ARG A 572 12.24 1.55 28.96
C ARG A 572 11.64 0.68 27.85
N ARG A 573 11.07 -0.47 28.19
CA ARG A 573 10.44 -1.37 27.22
C ARG A 573 9.28 -2.14 27.83
N LYS A 574 8.32 -2.54 26.99
CA LYS A 574 7.21 -3.41 27.37
C LYS A 574 6.98 -4.51 26.35
N TYR A 575 6.52 -5.65 26.84
CA TYR A 575 6.11 -6.80 26.05
C TYR A 575 4.99 -7.55 26.74
N VAL A 576 4.27 -8.37 25.99
CA VAL A 576 3.25 -9.27 26.53
C VAL A 576 3.73 -10.71 26.36
N TYR A 577 3.80 -11.46 27.45
CA TYR A 577 4.15 -12.87 27.46
C TYR A 577 2.87 -13.69 27.65
N GLN A 578 2.61 -14.66 26.80
CA GLN A 578 1.46 -15.55 26.89
C GLN A 578 1.90 -17.01 26.88
N LEU A 579 1.20 -17.86 27.65
CA LEU A 579 1.37 -19.31 27.62
C LEU A 579 0.27 -19.91 26.73
N ILE A 580 0.61 -20.31 25.50
CA ILE A 580 -0.33 -20.82 24.49
C ILE A 580 0.13 -22.21 24.09
N ASP A 581 -0.76 -23.21 24.17
CA ASP A 581 -0.47 -24.61 23.77
C ASP A 581 0.86 -25.16 24.32
N ASP A 582 1.15 -24.88 25.58
CA ASP A 582 2.39 -25.23 26.26
C ASP A 582 3.67 -24.58 25.69
N ALA A 583 3.54 -23.43 25.05
CA ALA A 583 4.66 -22.63 24.56
C ALA A 583 4.59 -21.18 25.09
N VAL A 584 5.76 -20.59 25.36
CA VAL A 584 5.84 -19.18 25.76
C VAL A 584 5.93 -18.31 24.50
N VAL A 585 4.89 -17.52 24.27
CA VAL A 585 4.77 -16.59 23.15
C VAL A 585 4.99 -15.16 23.64
N VAL A 586 5.91 -14.44 23.00
CA VAL A 586 6.17 -13.02 23.25
C VAL A 586 5.51 -12.19 22.16
N LYS A 587 4.71 -11.20 22.56
CA LYS A 587 3.99 -10.26 21.69
C LYS A 587 4.42 -8.83 21.98
N PHE A 588 4.27 -7.96 20.98
CA PHE A 588 4.45 -6.52 21.18
C PHE A 588 3.35 -5.96 22.10
N PHE A 589 3.69 -4.93 22.88
CA PHE A 589 2.69 -4.11 23.55
C PHE A 589 2.20 -3.02 22.57
N ASP A 590 0.88 -2.90 22.40
CA ASP A 590 0.26 -1.95 21.46
C ASP A 590 0.06 -0.58 22.14
N ASP A 591 1.12 0.25 22.15
CA ASP A 591 1.11 1.60 22.71
C ASP A 591 0.10 2.55 22.01
N GLU A 592 -0.32 2.25 20.77
CA GLU A 592 -1.25 3.08 19.99
C GLU A 592 -2.70 2.87 20.45
N LYS A 593 -3.08 1.61 20.70
CA LYS A 593 -4.42 1.26 21.19
C LYS A 593 -4.57 1.43 22.69
N PHE A 594 -3.48 1.31 23.46
CA PHE A 594 -3.51 1.46 24.91
C PHE A 594 -2.42 2.43 25.39
N PRO A 595 -2.71 3.75 25.43
CA PRO A 595 -1.76 4.77 25.81
C PRO A 595 -1.24 4.59 27.24
N ARG A 596 0.03 4.95 27.44
CA ARG A 596 0.82 4.71 28.66
C ARG A 596 0.29 5.34 29.97
N ALA A 597 -0.76 6.14 29.95
CA ALA A 597 -1.31 6.76 31.16
C ALA A 597 -2.15 5.81 32.05
N LYS A 598 -2.40 4.57 31.61
CA LYS A 598 -3.23 3.56 32.30
C LYS A 598 -2.46 2.30 32.73
N VAL A 599 -1.19 2.44 33.14
CA VAL A 599 -0.30 1.29 33.44
C VAL A 599 -0.82 0.40 34.57
N GLU A 600 -1.62 0.95 35.49
CA GLU A 600 -2.18 0.21 36.63
C GLU A 600 -3.15 -0.91 36.20
N ASP A 601 -3.70 -0.84 34.98
CA ASP A 601 -4.66 -1.81 34.43
C ASP A 601 -4.01 -2.94 33.59
N GLY A 602 -2.68 -3.07 33.61
CA GLY A 602 -1.97 -4.13 32.86
C GLY A 602 -2.04 -3.95 31.34
N VAL A 603 -2.73 -4.87 30.65
CA VAL A 603 -2.93 -4.82 29.18
C VAL A 603 -4.34 -4.39 28.77
N GLY A 604 -5.11 -3.80 29.69
CA GLY A 604 -6.52 -3.47 29.49
C GLY A 604 -7.45 -4.64 29.83
N LYS A 605 -8.74 -4.36 30.04
CA LYS A 605 -9.73 -5.35 30.53
C LYS A 605 -10.09 -6.39 29.47
N GLU A 606 -9.94 -6.04 28.20
CA GLU A 606 -10.26 -6.89 27.05
C GLU A 606 -8.99 -7.22 26.23
N GLY A 607 -7.80 -6.94 26.78
CA GLY A 607 -6.52 -7.19 26.12
C GLY A 607 -6.16 -6.17 25.03
N GLU A 608 -6.65 -4.94 25.13
CA GLU A 608 -6.43 -3.86 24.16
C GLU A 608 -4.94 -3.55 23.91
N GLY A 609 -4.07 -3.78 24.90
CA GLY A 609 -2.62 -3.61 24.81
C GLY A 609 -1.87 -4.81 24.22
N ILE A 610 -2.55 -5.90 23.86
CA ILE A 610 -1.94 -7.10 23.28
C ILE A 610 -1.77 -6.91 21.77
N GLY A 611 -0.53 -6.67 21.33
CA GLY A 611 -0.18 -6.49 19.93
C GLY A 611 0.08 -7.80 19.17
N GLY A 612 0.69 -7.65 17.98
CA GLY A 612 1.07 -8.78 17.14
C GLY A 612 2.15 -9.68 17.77
N MET A 613 2.22 -10.93 17.31
CA MET A 613 3.25 -11.88 17.71
C MET A 613 4.65 -11.38 17.34
N PHE A 614 5.56 -11.40 18.31
CA PHE A 614 6.97 -11.12 18.09
C PHE A 614 7.73 -12.42 17.91
N VAL A 615 7.88 -13.24 18.96
CA VAL A 615 8.60 -14.51 18.89
C VAL A 615 7.91 -15.58 19.73
N GLU A 616 7.93 -16.82 19.27
CA GLU A 616 7.46 -18.01 19.99
C GLU A 616 8.67 -18.85 20.39
N MET A 617 8.79 -19.22 21.67
CA MET A 617 9.82 -20.16 22.12
C MET A 617 9.55 -21.55 21.54
N ASP A 618 10.56 -22.12 20.90
CA ASP A 618 10.59 -23.52 20.48
C ASP A 618 10.93 -24.43 21.68
N THR A 619 11.03 -25.72 21.40
CA THR A 619 11.32 -26.80 22.34
C THR A 619 12.52 -26.46 23.26
N LEU A 620 12.28 -26.53 24.56
CA LEU A 620 13.30 -26.33 25.59
C LEU A 620 14.20 -27.57 25.68
N VAL A 621 15.51 -27.37 25.53
CA VAL A 621 16.53 -28.43 25.54
C VAL A 621 17.45 -28.25 26.73
N VAL A 622 17.70 -29.33 27.49
CA VAL A 622 18.69 -29.35 28.58
C VAL A 622 20.09 -29.35 27.97
N LYS A 623 20.93 -28.35 28.28
CA LYS A 623 22.25 -28.21 27.66
C LYS A 623 23.31 -29.13 28.25
N GLU A 624 23.33 -29.32 29.58
CA GLU A 624 24.26 -30.22 30.27
C GLU A 624 23.60 -30.82 31.52
N ALA A 625 23.68 -32.14 31.67
CA ALA A 625 23.03 -32.87 32.77
C ALA A 625 23.56 -32.48 34.18
N SER A 626 24.78 -31.95 34.26
CA SER A 626 25.44 -31.54 35.51
C SER A 626 25.11 -30.10 35.93
N SER A 627 24.82 -29.19 34.99
CA SER A 627 24.51 -27.77 35.29
C SER A 627 23.03 -27.51 35.49
N GLY A 628 22.15 -28.35 34.93
CA GLY A 628 20.70 -28.19 35.01
C GLY A 628 20.17 -26.98 34.23
N GLU A 629 20.98 -26.43 33.30
CA GLU A 629 20.55 -25.33 32.45
C GLU A 629 19.70 -25.80 31.27
N VAL A 630 18.67 -25.01 30.96
CA VAL A 630 17.76 -25.23 29.85
C VAL A 630 17.87 -24.08 28.86
N ALA A 631 17.81 -24.37 27.57
CA ALA A 631 17.86 -23.35 26.52
C ALA A 631 16.77 -23.57 25.47
N ALA A 632 16.32 -22.49 24.86
CA ALA A 632 15.41 -22.51 23.71
C ALA A 632 15.88 -21.52 22.65
N LYS A 633 15.43 -21.74 21.41
CA LYS A 633 15.46 -20.75 20.33
C LYS A 633 14.04 -20.41 19.92
N ASN A 634 13.87 -19.38 19.12
CA ASN A 634 12.57 -19.10 18.51
C ASN A 634 12.23 -20.12 17.42
N LYS A 635 10.96 -20.52 17.34
CA LYS A 635 10.45 -21.50 16.37
C LYS A 635 10.56 -20.99 14.93
N GLU A 636 10.24 -19.72 14.72
CA GLU A 636 10.40 -19.02 13.44
C GLU A 636 11.05 -17.65 13.68
N GLN A 637 11.90 -17.22 12.73
CA GLN A 637 12.47 -15.88 12.73
C GLN A 637 11.39 -14.83 12.49
N HIS A 638 11.49 -13.71 13.19
CA HIS A 638 10.52 -12.64 13.07
C HIS A 638 11.02 -11.54 12.14
N LEU A 639 10.33 -11.33 11.02
CA LEU A 639 10.60 -10.21 10.14
C LEU A 639 9.82 -8.97 10.61
N CYS A 640 10.54 -8.01 11.18
CA CYS A 640 9.97 -6.72 11.55
C CYS A 640 10.43 -5.67 10.52
N ALA A 641 9.50 -5.25 9.66
CA ALA A 641 9.80 -4.41 8.49
C ALA A 641 10.87 -5.04 7.57
N GLU A 642 12.10 -4.53 7.60
CA GLU A 642 13.24 -5.01 6.78
C GLU A 642 14.30 -5.73 7.62
N ASP A 643 14.12 -5.83 8.94
CA ASP A 643 15.09 -6.41 9.86
C ASP A 643 14.59 -7.76 10.39
N LEU A 644 15.46 -8.77 10.36
CA LEU A 644 15.17 -10.13 10.77
C LEU A 644 15.66 -10.38 12.19
N TYR A 645 14.77 -10.86 13.06
CA TYR A 645 15.02 -11.11 14.48
C TYR A 645 15.09 -12.61 14.75
N SER A 646 16.18 -13.05 15.37
CA SER A 646 16.30 -14.38 15.99
C SER A 646 16.44 -14.23 17.50
N ALA A 647 15.77 -15.07 18.26
CA ALA A 647 15.78 -15.02 19.72
C ALA A 647 16.26 -16.36 20.30
N SER A 648 17.05 -16.29 21.36
CA SER A 648 17.43 -17.47 22.12
C SER A 648 17.41 -17.18 23.61
N TRP A 649 17.02 -18.18 24.39
CA TRP A 649 16.87 -18.07 25.83
C TRP A 649 17.73 -19.11 26.53
N ARG A 650 18.18 -18.75 27.74
CA ARG A 650 18.80 -19.68 28.70
C ARG A 650 18.17 -19.47 30.05
N PHE A 651 17.87 -20.57 30.72
CA PHE A 651 17.27 -20.62 32.03
C PHE A 651 18.12 -21.49 32.92
N ASN A 652 18.36 -21.04 34.13
CA ASN A 652 19.10 -21.83 35.10
C ASN A 652 18.17 -22.79 35.86
N LYS A 653 18.76 -23.69 36.64
CA LYS A 653 18.01 -24.68 37.44
C LYS A 653 16.94 -24.06 38.36
N GLY A 654 17.18 -22.85 38.88
CA GLY A 654 16.20 -22.11 39.69
C GLY A 654 14.93 -21.72 38.92
N MET A 655 15.05 -21.42 37.63
CA MET A 655 13.92 -21.09 36.74
C MET A 655 13.11 -22.32 36.32
N THR A 656 13.65 -23.52 36.53
CA THR A 656 13.03 -24.80 36.13
C THR A 656 12.55 -25.62 37.33
N GLY A 657 12.38 -24.98 38.49
CA GLY A 657 11.83 -25.59 39.70
C GLY A 657 12.85 -26.28 40.62
N GLY A 658 14.15 -26.15 40.37
CA GLY A 658 15.19 -26.65 41.27
C GLY A 658 15.69 -25.59 42.27
N GLU A 659 16.40 -26.04 43.31
CA GLU A 659 16.98 -25.14 44.32
C GLU A 659 18.19 -24.37 43.76
N GLY A 660 18.28 -23.07 44.10
CA GLY A 660 19.38 -22.19 43.72
C GLY A 660 18.95 -20.77 43.39
N PRO A 661 19.91 -19.88 43.02
CA PRO A 661 19.58 -18.54 42.55
C PRO A 661 18.71 -18.62 41.28
N MET A 662 17.86 -17.64 41.02
CA MET A 662 17.06 -17.58 39.80
C MET A 662 17.66 -16.56 38.83
N TRP A 663 18.04 -17.04 37.64
CA TRP A 663 18.48 -16.17 36.56
C TRP A 663 18.07 -16.74 35.21
N TRP A 664 17.89 -15.85 34.24
CA TRP A 664 17.68 -16.22 32.85
C TRP A 664 18.31 -15.21 31.90
N GLU A 665 18.54 -15.63 30.67
CA GLU A 665 19.09 -14.79 29.61
C GLU A 665 18.19 -14.82 28.40
N VAL A 666 18.14 -13.68 27.70
CA VAL A 666 17.64 -13.60 26.33
C VAL A 666 18.65 -12.92 25.45
N ARG A 667 18.91 -13.52 24.29
CA ARG A 667 19.74 -12.97 23.24
C ARG A 667 18.90 -12.75 21.99
N TYR A 668 19.03 -11.57 21.41
CA TYR A 668 18.49 -11.23 20.10
C TYR A 668 19.64 -10.99 19.12
N ASP A 669 19.62 -11.73 18.02
CA ASP A 669 20.46 -11.52 16.86
C ASP A 669 19.62 -10.85 15.77
N VAL A 670 19.95 -9.61 15.42
CA VAL A 670 19.19 -8.79 14.47
C VAL A 670 20.02 -8.53 13.23
N LYS A 671 19.47 -8.88 12.07
CA LYS A 671 20.11 -8.71 10.77
C LYS A 671 19.20 -7.99 9.79
N GLY A 672 19.63 -6.86 9.27
CA GLY A 672 18.88 -6.08 8.30
C GLY A 672 19.64 -4.84 7.82
N PRO A 673 19.14 -4.16 6.78
CA PRO A 673 19.78 -2.98 6.20
C PRO A 673 19.72 -1.75 7.11
N LYS A 674 18.81 -1.75 8.10
CA LYS A 674 18.65 -0.66 9.06
C LYS A 674 19.24 -1.01 10.43
N LYS A 675 19.21 -2.28 10.82
CA LYS A 675 19.74 -2.76 12.09
C LYS A 675 20.59 -3.99 11.89
N ASP A 676 21.84 -3.92 12.36
CA ASP A 676 22.70 -5.09 12.51
C ASP A 676 23.34 -5.02 13.89
N TYR A 677 22.80 -5.79 14.83
CA TYR A 677 23.27 -5.82 16.20
C TYR A 677 22.96 -7.13 16.91
N ILE A 678 23.69 -7.37 17.99
CA ILE A 678 23.46 -8.44 18.95
C ILE A 678 23.11 -7.79 20.29
N SER A 679 22.00 -8.20 20.89
CA SER A 679 21.57 -7.77 22.22
C SER A 679 21.50 -8.98 23.14
N SER A 680 22.31 -9.02 24.19
CA SER A 680 22.27 -10.07 25.22
C SER A 680 21.86 -9.47 26.54
N THR A 681 20.76 -9.96 27.13
CA THR A 681 20.26 -9.50 28.43
C THR A 681 20.27 -10.63 29.43
N ARG A 682 20.88 -10.39 30.58
CA ARG A 682 20.92 -11.25 31.75
C ARG A 682 20.00 -10.69 32.82
N TYR A 683 19.07 -11.50 33.31
CA TYR A 683 18.16 -11.16 34.39
C TYR A 683 18.50 -12.01 35.61
N GLU A 684 18.56 -11.38 36.76
CA GLU A 684 18.81 -12.03 38.04
C GLU A 684 17.73 -11.59 39.03
N ARG A 685 17.26 -12.54 39.82
CA ARG A 685 16.31 -12.24 40.89
C ARG A 685 17.01 -11.32 41.89
N SER A 686 16.48 -10.12 42.09
CA SER A 686 16.97 -9.22 43.12
C SER A 686 16.71 -9.86 44.48
N VAL A 687 17.76 -9.97 45.31
CA VAL A 687 17.69 -10.51 46.69
C VAL A 687 16.94 -9.54 47.59
#